data_AF-A0A8D8W0Z9-F1
#
_entry.id   AF-A0A8D8W0Z9-F1
#
_cell.length_a   1.000
_cell.length_b   1.000
_cell.length_c   1.000
_cell.angle_alpha   90.00
_cell.angle_beta   90.00
_cell.angle_gamma   90.00
#
_symmetry.space_group_name_H-M   'P 1'
#
loop_
_entity.id
_entity.type
_entity.pdbx_description
1 polymer ?
#
loop_
_entity_poly.entity_id
_entity_poly.type
_entity_poly.pdbx_seq_one_letter_code
_entity_poly.pdbx_strand_id
1 'polypeptide(L)'
;MFKLLFYFTFVSITFVCSKSIDGRRIYHAISSGQGLYEDSDKVFILGSQNFEENVLGSSSAWLVEFYNSWCGHCIQFAPTWKDFGASVLSWSKIVKVGAVDCSADVNSDLCRDYEIMKYPTLRYFAPHTSKGNYGIETAKSYNVNGMRKKLIKQLLNTTGEQDWPSFDTYNGDVFSVWSKVPSSVKYAVFFVESKPSSNESDDDPMVLGVESILDMSAIPEVNATRVTHDSAAAQQLKLSVIPGISVITRDNDIIPLTTKQTDNTRDNRLQAVIKYLKTQGVTVPEASEEDFGPHTIKSNDASQVIDAIQEEMNRPDHGDIVYQIDLETALRYSLERDAPLKSANIDGERLGAMRAYVNVLVKYFPIDDKGREFLQSVNSSLYEKESFTPVQFQTVITDLIDKHNPFLMKNKKEGYIGCSSRRPGLRGYPCTLWTLFHTLTVSADSKPHLSQGPKEVLHAMQSYIKHFFSCTDCANNFAKETGNLEESIQSLNDSILYLWKTHNHVNFRLHQFPGNRTEDPDHPKIQFPSNSHCPQCYTSSGDWNQTSVLSYLKTIYSKISYKAVSEVHAFTSSPSHTQTKREILSKDKDPLVIDTRYFNSFDISLCVMLYFVSAGILILVALKFCLRKTHRKKNFIYDVLGKA
;
A
#
# COMPACT_ATOMS: atom_id res chain seq x y z
N MET A 1 -38.45 -40.31 47.52
CA MET A 1 -39.52 -41.10 46.90
C MET A 1 -40.34 -40.16 46.04
N PHE A 2 -40.20 -40.26 44.72
CA PHE A 2 -41.15 -39.86 43.67
C PHE A 2 -42.22 -38.82 44.01
N LYS A 3 -42.05 -37.61 43.45
CA LYS A 3 -43.07 -36.86 42.68
C LYS A 3 -42.70 -35.37 42.65
N LEU A 4 -42.15 -34.91 41.53
CA LEU A 4 -42.73 -33.78 40.79
C LEU A 4 -42.16 -33.85 39.37
N LEU A 5 -42.80 -34.69 38.57
CA LEU A 5 -42.62 -34.75 37.12
C LEU A 5 -43.29 -33.53 36.48
N PHE A 6 -42.62 -33.01 35.45
CA PHE A 6 -43.20 -32.48 34.22
C PHE A 6 -43.95 -31.14 34.32
N TYR A 7 -43.20 -30.06 34.10
CA TYR A 7 -43.68 -28.97 33.26
C TYR A 7 -42.69 -28.77 32.11
N PHE A 8 -43.19 -29.04 30.90
CA PHE A 8 -42.52 -28.78 29.63
C PHE A 8 -42.35 -27.28 29.42
N THR A 9 -41.12 -26.83 29.23
CA THR A 9 -40.83 -25.71 28.32
C THR A 9 -39.70 -26.13 27.40
N PHE A 10 -40.07 -26.37 26.14
CA PHE A 10 -39.16 -26.41 25.02
C PHE A 10 -38.51 -25.02 24.92
N VAL A 11 -37.30 -24.85 25.46
CA VAL A 11 -36.41 -23.77 25.05
C VAL A 11 -35.51 -24.38 24.01
N SER A 12 -35.80 -24.10 22.74
CA SER A 12 -34.86 -24.26 21.65
C SER A 12 -33.62 -23.45 22.01
N ILE A 13 -32.58 -24.11 22.53
CA ILE A 13 -31.23 -23.53 22.53
C ILE A 13 -30.78 -23.58 21.07
N THR A 14 -31.16 -22.57 20.31
CA THR A 14 -30.33 -22.14 19.19
C THR A 14 -28.99 -21.81 19.82
N PHE A 15 -28.00 -22.67 19.64
CA PHE A 15 -26.61 -22.26 19.68
C PHE A 15 -26.47 -21.21 18.58
N VAL A 16 -26.76 -19.95 18.91
CA VAL A 16 -26.17 -18.84 18.19
C VAL A 16 -24.72 -18.93 18.58
N CYS A 17 -23.96 -19.67 17.77
CA CYS A 17 -22.54 -19.52 17.69
C CYS A 17 -22.35 -18.06 17.25
N SER A 18 -22.25 -17.13 18.21
CA SER A 18 -21.71 -15.82 17.96
C SER A 18 -20.29 -16.10 17.51
N LYS A 19 -20.10 -16.12 16.19
CA LYS A 19 -18.77 -16.11 15.59
C LYS A 19 -18.14 -14.84 16.13
N SER A 20 -17.24 -15.02 17.11
CA SER A 20 -16.27 -14.00 17.46
C SER A 20 -15.72 -13.48 16.15
N ILE A 21 -15.91 -12.18 15.94
CA ILE A 21 -15.38 -11.47 14.79
C ILE A 21 -13.87 -11.65 14.84
N ASP A 22 -13.35 -12.39 13.87
CA ASP A 22 -11.92 -12.59 13.71
C ASP A 22 -11.29 -11.25 13.29
N GLY A 23 -10.72 -10.52 14.24
CA GLY A 23 -10.04 -9.25 14.00
C GLY A 23 -8.91 -9.36 12.96
N ARG A 24 -8.42 -10.58 12.70
CA ARG A 24 -7.45 -10.90 11.65
C ARG A 24 -8.07 -10.83 10.25
N ARG A 25 -9.34 -11.20 10.10
CA ARG A 25 -10.13 -11.04 8.85
C ARG A 25 -10.51 -9.58 8.59
N ILE A 26 -10.81 -8.80 9.63
CA ILE A 26 -11.12 -7.38 9.45
C ILE A 26 -9.87 -6.56 9.14
N TYR A 27 -8.75 -6.86 9.80
CA TYR A 27 -7.44 -6.30 9.43
C TYR A 27 -7.10 -6.61 7.96
N HIS A 28 -7.39 -7.81 7.46
CA HIS A 28 -7.20 -8.19 6.05
C HIS A 28 -8.07 -7.43 5.04
N ALA A 29 -9.25 -6.94 5.46
CA ALA A 29 -10.14 -6.11 4.65
C ALA A 29 -9.75 -4.61 4.67
N ILE A 30 -8.96 -4.19 5.67
CA ILE A 30 -8.47 -2.80 5.82
C ILE A 30 -7.09 -2.63 5.21
N SER A 31 -6.20 -3.60 5.43
CA SER A 31 -4.86 -3.63 4.87
C SER A 31 -4.85 -4.04 3.39
N SER A 32 -6.02 -4.33 2.80
CA SER A 32 -6.09 -4.62 1.36
C SER A 32 -5.79 -3.45 0.47
N GLY A 33 -5.59 -2.24 1.02
CA GLY A 33 -5.17 -1.07 0.28
C GLY A 33 -6.21 -0.72 -0.77
N GLN A 34 -7.09 0.23 -0.47
CA GLN A 34 -7.61 1.01 -1.59
C GLN A 34 -6.40 1.58 -2.30
N GLY A 35 -6.21 1.18 -3.56
CA GLY A 35 -5.22 1.77 -4.43
C GLY A 35 -5.50 3.26 -4.63
N LEU A 36 -4.75 3.95 -5.50
CA LEU A 36 -5.03 5.35 -5.81
C LEU A 36 -6.33 5.56 -6.60
N TYR A 37 -6.97 4.46 -7.02
CA TYR A 37 -8.16 4.42 -7.86
C TYR A 37 -9.28 3.61 -7.22
N GLU A 38 -10.51 4.10 -7.37
CA GLU A 38 -11.76 3.52 -6.89
C GLU A 38 -12.69 3.20 -8.07
N ASP A 39 -13.71 2.35 -7.86
CA ASP A 39 -14.65 1.95 -8.93
C ASP A 39 -15.39 3.13 -9.57
N SER A 40 -15.52 4.26 -8.86
CA SER A 40 -16.10 5.48 -9.42
C SER A 40 -15.19 6.21 -10.41
N ASP A 41 -13.87 5.96 -10.33
CA ASP A 41 -12.91 6.53 -11.27
C ASP A 41 -13.09 5.86 -12.64
N LYS A 42 -13.04 6.65 -13.72
CA LYS A 42 -13.19 6.15 -15.10
C LYS A 42 -11.89 5.50 -15.60
N VAL A 43 -11.33 4.62 -14.77
CA VAL A 43 -10.06 3.89 -14.95
C VAL A 43 -10.28 2.46 -14.46
N PHE A 44 -9.94 1.47 -15.28
CA PHE A 44 -10.11 0.07 -14.92
C PHE A 44 -9.11 -0.34 -13.83
N ILE A 45 -9.61 -0.86 -12.71
CA ILE A 45 -8.75 -1.41 -11.65
C ILE A 45 -8.32 -2.82 -12.08
N LEU A 46 -7.05 -2.95 -12.40
CA LEU A 46 -6.42 -4.17 -12.88
C LEU A 46 -5.51 -4.77 -11.80
N GLY A 47 -5.36 -6.09 -11.83
CA GLY A 47 -4.49 -6.84 -10.96
C GLY A 47 -4.23 -8.24 -11.49
N SER A 48 -3.48 -9.05 -10.74
CA SER A 48 -3.08 -10.40 -11.15
C SER A 48 -4.25 -11.32 -11.53
N GLN A 49 -5.45 -11.07 -11.01
CA GLN A 49 -6.63 -11.88 -11.26
C GLN A 49 -7.32 -11.57 -12.59
N ASN A 50 -7.23 -10.34 -13.08
CA ASN A 50 -8.02 -9.86 -14.23
C ASN A 50 -7.16 -9.20 -15.34
N PHE A 51 -5.86 -9.04 -15.15
CA PHE A 51 -5.01 -8.39 -16.16
C PHE A 51 -4.95 -9.19 -17.46
N GLU A 52 -4.69 -10.50 -17.38
CA GLU A 52 -4.55 -11.35 -18.56
C GLU A 52 -5.85 -11.44 -19.37
N GLU A 53 -7.01 -11.60 -18.71
CA GLU A 53 -8.29 -11.70 -19.41
C GLU A 53 -8.72 -10.37 -20.07
N ASN A 54 -8.35 -9.23 -19.48
CA ASN A 54 -8.80 -7.92 -19.96
C ASN A 54 -7.83 -7.33 -20.99
N VAL A 55 -6.51 -7.45 -20.76
CA VAL A 55 -5.50 -6.75 -21.56
C VAL A 55 -4.97 -7.63 -22.68
N LEU A 56 -4.73 -8.92 -22.44
CA LEU A 56 -4.15 -9.81 -23.44
C LEU A 56 -5.24 -10.34 -24.38
N GLY A 57 -4.95 -10.36 -25.68
CA GLY A 57 -5.91 -10.79 -26.71
C GLY A 57 -7.08 -9.83 -26.95
N SER A 58 -7.22 -8.76 -26.17
CA SER A 58 -8.24 -7.72 -26.31
C SER A 58 -8.28 -7.12 -27.72
N SER A 59 -9.46 -6.97 -28.32
CA SER A 59 -9.64 -6.25 -29.59
C SER A 59 -9.45 -4.74 -29.46
N SER A 60 -9.55 -4.20 -28.25
CA SER A 60 -9.22 -2.81 -27.96
C SER A 60 -7.77 -2.71 -27.48
N ALA A 61 -7.11 -1.60 -27.79
CA ALA A 61 -5.83 -1.27 -27.19
C ALA A 61 -6.00 -0.95 -25.69
N TRP A 62 -4.91 -1.01 -24.93
CA TRP A 62 -4.89 -0.65 -23.52
C TRP A 62 -3.75 0.29 -23.21
N LEU A 63 -4.02 1.33 -22.44
CA LEU A 63 -2.98 2.12 -21.78
C LEU A 63 -3.10 1.91 -20.28
N VAL A 64 -2.11 1.23 -19.70
CA VAL A 64 -2.14 0.84 -18.29
C VAL A 64 -1.05 1.58 -17.51
N GLU A 65 -1.45 2.21 -16.41
CA GLU A 65 -0.52 2.71 -15.40
C GLU A 65 -0.18 1.61 -14.40
N PHE A 66 1.10 1.30 -14.26
CA PHE A 66 1.63 0.55 -13.13
C PHE A 66 2.15 1.54 -12.09
N TYR A 67 1.59 1.50 -10.89
CA TYR A 67 1.87 2.46 -9.83
C TYR A 67 2.08 1.77 -8.48
N ASN A 68 2.59 2.52 -7.49
CA ASN A 68 2.57 2.11 -6.09
C ASN A 68 1.76 3.11 -5.29
N SER A 69 0.80 2.63 -4.49
CA SER A 69 -0.10 3.49 -3.71
C SER A 69 0.61 4.47 -2.76
N TRP A 70 1.80 4.11 -2.25
CA TRP A 70 2.62 4.92 -1.35
C TRP A 70 3.68 5.79 -2.05
N CYS A 71 3.81 5.71 -3.37
CA CYS A 71 4.79 6.50 -4.10
C CYS A 71 4.30 7.95 -4.30
N GLY A 72 5.04 8.93 -3.79
CA GLY A 72 4.70 10.35 -3.92
C GLY A 72 4.44 10.83 -5.36
N HIS A 73 5.17 10.31 -6.34
CA HIS A 73 4.93 10.62 -7.77
C HIS A 73 3.66 9.97 -8.32
N CYS A 74 3.32 8.76 -7.86
CA CYS A 74 2.07 8.09 -8.24
C CYS A 74 0.89 8.86 -7.67
N ILE A 75 0.97 9.25 -6.39
CA ILE A 75 -0.03 10.09 -5.72
C ILE A 75 -0.20 11.43 -6.45
N GLN A 76 0.91 12.05 -6.89
CA GLN A 76 0.85 13.30 -7.65
C GLN A 76 0.24 13.11 -9.04
N PHE A 77 0.48 11.97 -9.69
CA PHE A 77 0.02 11.68 -11.04
C PHE A 77 -1.43 11.18 -11.09
N ALA A 78 -1.91 10.54 -10.03
CA ALA A 78 -3.23 9.92 -9.99
C ALA A 78 -4.39 10.86 -10.33
N PRO A 79 -4.46 12.12 -9.85
CA PRO A 79 -5.49 13.06 -10.29
C PRO A 79 -5.48 13.28 -11.81
N THR A 80 -4.29 13.45 -12.40
CA THR A 80 -4.16 13.60 -13.86
C THR A 80 -4.60 12.34 -14.59
N TRP A 81 -4.32 11.15 -14.05
CA TRP A 81 -4.74 9.88 -14.64
C TRP A 81 -6.26 9.68 -14.57
N LYS A 82 -6.90 10.05 -13.45
CA LYS A 82 -8.36 10.05 -13.28
C LYS A 82 -9.03 10.99 -14.29
N ASP A 83 -8.58 12.24 -14.36
CA ASP A 83 -9.09 13.24 -15.30
C ASP A 83 -8.86 12.79 -16.76
N PHE A 84 -7.72 12.16 -17.03
CA PHE A 84 -7.41 11.62 -18.33
C PHE A 84 -8.35 10.47 -18.71
N GLY A 85 -8.52 9.47 -17.84
CA GLY A 85 -9.46 8.35 -18.05
C GLY A 85 -10.88 8.83 -18.31
N ALA A 86 -11.36 9.80 -17.53
CA ALA A 86 -12.66 10.44 -17.76
C ALA A 86 -12.72 11.17 -19.12
N SER A 87 -11.63 11.84 -19.52
CA SER A 87 -11.59 12.62 -20.77
C SER A 87 -11.61 11.75 -22.04
N VAL A 88 -11.20 10.49 -21.95
CA VAL A 88 -11.10 9.53 -23.08
C VAL A 88 -12.09 8.36 -22.96
N LEU A 89 -13.06 8.44 -22.06
CA LEU A 89 -13.99 7.33 -21.81
C LEU A 89 -14.81 6.95 -23.06
N SER A 90 -15.13 7.92 -23.92
CA SER A 90 -15.77 7.69 -25.23
C SER A 90 -14.89 6.92 -26.22
N TRP A 91 -13.59 6.75 -25.95
CA TRP A 91 -12.63 6.07 -26.80
C TRP A 91 -12.55 4.57 -26.50
N SER A 92 -13.29 4.07 -25.51
CA SER A 92 -13.21 2.72 -24.94
C SER A 92 -13.32 1.56 -25.95
N LYS A 93 -13.99 1.76 -27.10
CA LYS A 93 -13.99 0.76 -28.19
C LYS A 93 -12.62 0.60 -28.84
N ILE A 94 -11.87 1.69 -28.93
CA ILE A 94 -10.55 1.75 -29.57
C ILE A 94 -9.46 1.49 -28.53
N VAL A 95 -9.55 2.16 -27.38
CA VAL A 95 -8.55 2.08 -26.31
C VAL A 95 -9.17 2.23 -24.92
N LYS A 96 -8.77 1.35 -24.01
CA LYS A 96 -9.17 1.38 -22.59
C LYS A 96 -8.01 1.86 -21.71
N VAL A 97 -8.34 2.46 -20.57
CA VAL A 97 -7.36 3.02 -19.61
C VAL A 97 -7.44 2.25 -18.30
N GLY A 98 -6.35 1.64 -17.87
CA GLY A 98 -6.29 0.83 -16.66
C GLY A 98 -5.23 1.29 -15.67
N ALA A 99 -5.29 0.78 -14.43
CA ALA A 99 -4.29 0.98 -13.41
C ALA A 99 -4.05 -0.29 -12.59
N VAL A 100 -2.78 -0.61 -12.35
CA VAL A 100 -2.32 -1.76 -11.54
C VAL A 100 -1.53 -1.23 -10.34
N ASP A 101 -2.01 -1.54 -9.14
CA ASP A 101 -1.28 -1.24 -7.91
C ASP A 101 -0.22 -2.32 -7.62
N CYS A 102 1.03 -2.02 -7.93
CA CYS A 102 2.18 -2.87 -7.67
C CYS A 102 2.62 -2.87 -6.20
N SER A 103 2.04 -2.02 -5.35
CA SER A 103 2.23 -2.08 -3.90
C SER A 103 1.39 -3.17 -3.24
N ALA A 104 0.34 -3.63 -3.91
CA ALA A 104 -0.48 -4.74 -3.43
C ALA A 104 0.27 -6.07 -3.63
N ASP A 105 0.42 -6.86 -2.57
CA ASP A 105 1.16 -8.13 -2.61
C ASP A 105 0.71 -9.06 -3.75
N VAL A 106 -0.60 -9.11 -3.99
CA VAL A 106 -1.23 -9.94 -5.01
C VAL A 106 -0.79 -9.58 -6.43
N ASN A 107 -0.31 -8.35 -6.67
CA ASN A 107 0.14 -7.87 -7.97
C ASN A 107 1.66 -7.91 -8.14
N SER A 108 2.41 -8.35 -7.12
CA SER A 108 3.87 -8.35 -7.14
C SER A 108 4.44 -9.16 -8.31
N ASP A 109 3.86 -10.33 -8.58
CA ASP A 109 4.31 -11.18 -9.68
C ASP A 109 3.98 -10.55 -11.03
N LEU A 110 2.77 -10.00 -11.18
CA LEU A 110 2.35 -9.28 -12.38
C LEU A 110 3.32 -8.12 -12.69
N CYS A 111 3.64 -7.28 -11.70
CA CYS A 111 4.52 -6.13 -11.94
C CYS A 111 5.97 -6.53 -12.22
N ARG A 112 6.44 -7.65 -11.64
CA ARG A 112 7.76 -8.22 -11.94
C ARG A 112 7.81 -8.79 -13.36
N ASP A 113 6.80 -9.57 -13.74
CA ASP A 113 6.72 -10.26 -15.03
C ASP A 113 6.64 -9.25 -16.20
N TYR A 114 6.05 -8.07 -15.98
CA TYR A 114 6.01 -6.98 -16.95
C TYR A 114 7.21 -6.01 -16.85
N GLU A 115 8.23 -6.37 -16.06
CA GLU A 115 9.48 -5.63 -15.88
C GLU A 115 9.24 -4.17 -15.45
N ILE A 116 8.34 -3.96 -14.49
CA ILE A 116 8.06 -2.63 -13.95
C ILE A 116 9.13 -2.26 -12.91
N MET A 117 10.10 -1.46 -13.36
CA MET A 117 11.26 -1.08 -12.56
C MET A 117 11.10 0.24 -11.79
N LYS A 118 10.10 1.06 -12.15
CA LYS A 118 9.88 2.41 -11.60
C LYS A 118 8.40 2.75 -11.63
N TYR A 119 7.99 3.71 -10.80
CA TYR A 119 6.59 4.11 -10.68
C TYR A 119 6.43 5.64 -10.77
N PRO A 120 5.33 6.14 -11.36
CA PRO A 120 4.42 5.38 -12.23
C PRO A 120 5.09 5.10 -13.59
N THR A 121 4.77 3.92 -14.16
CA THR A 121 5.16 3.51 -15.52
C THR A 121 3.90 3.27 -16.34
N LEU A 122 3.84 3.84 -17.54
CA LEU A 122 2.72 3.63 -18.46
C LEU A 122 3.13 2.63 -19.54
N ARG A 123 2.34 1.58 -19.74
CA ARG A 123 2.52 0.63 -20.85
C ARG A 123 1.32 0.70 -21.79
N TYR A 124 1.60 0.85 -23.08
CA TYR A 124 0.63 0.72 -24.15
C TYR A 124 0.66 -0.70 -24.69
N PHE A 125 -0.48 -1.36 -24.72
CA PHE A 125 -0.70 -2.66 -25.32
C PHE A 125 -1.57 -2.48 -26.56
N ALA A 126 -1.05 -2.86 -27.72
CA ALA A 126 -1.80 -2.82 -28.96
C ALA A 126 -2.95 -3.85 -28.93
N PRO A 127 -3.95 -3.74 -29.81
CA PRO A 127 -4.94 -4.79 -30.01
C PRO A 127 -4.29 -6.15 -30.21
N HIS A 128 -4.92 -7.19 -29.70
CA HIS A 128 -4.50 -8.58 -29.80
C HIS A 128 -3.08 -8.86 -29.28
N THR A 129 -2.61 -8.05 -28.32
CA THR A 129 -1.33 -8.28 -27.64
C THR A 129 -1.29 -9.70 -27.08
N SER A 130 -0.27 -10.47 -27.47
CA SER A 130 -0.04 -11.83 -27.00
C SER A 130 0.69 -11.88 -25.66
N LYS A 131 0.52 -12.98 -24.92
CA LYS A 131 1.30 -13.27 -23.71
C LYS A 131 2.80 -13.21 -24.00
N GLY A 132 3.58 -12.63 -23.08
CA GLY A 132 5.02 -12.40 -23.23
C GLY A 132 5.39 -11.06 -23.89
N ASN A 133 4.41 -10.30 -24.39
CA ASN A 133 4.62 -8.91 -24.79
C ASN A 133 4.38 -7.99 -23.57
N TYR A 134 5.39 -7.20 -23.22
CA TYR A 134 5.35 -6.34 -22.03
C TYR A 134 4.71 -4.96 -22.30
N GLY A 135 4.24 -4.71 -23.52
CA GLY A 135 3.73 -3.41 -23.95
C GLY A 135 4.84 -2.37 -24.13
N ILE A 136 4.48 -1.27 -24.79
CA ILE A 136 5.39 -0.19 -25.15
C ILE A 136 5.37 0.86 -24.02
N GLU A 137 6.51 1.10 -23.39
CA GLU A 137 6.62 2.16 -22.38
C GLU A 137 6.32 3.52 -23.00
N THR A 138 5.36 4.23 -22.42
CA THR A 138 4.91 5.55 -22.88
C THR A 138 5.24 6.61 -21.83
N ALA A 139 5.78 7.75 -22.27
CA ALA A 139 6.15 8.82 -21.36
C ALA A 139 4.91 9.48 -20.72
N LYS A 140 4.92 9.69 -19.40
CA LYS A 140 3.87 10.42 -18.66
C LYS A 140 3.80 11.92 -18.98
N SER A 141 2.66 12.54 -18.70
CA SER A 141 2.41 13.98 -18.77
C SER A 141 1.50 14.37 -17.61
N TYR A 142 1.87 15.36 -16.79
CA TYR A 142 1.02 15.89 -15.72
C TYR A 142 -0.09 16.84 -16.24
N ASN A 143 -0.32 16.83 -17.55
CA ASN A 143 -1.36 17.56 -18.24
C ASN A 143 -2.17 16.58 -19.11
N VAL A 144 -3.49 16.64 -19.00
CA VAL A 144 -4.45 15.75 -19.71
C VAL A 144 -4.32 15.85 -21.23
N ASN A 145 -4.21 17.06 -21.79
CA ASN A 145 -3.99 17.25 -23.23
C ASN A 145 -2.66 16.61 -23.67
N GLY A 146 -1.61 16.81 -22.88
CA GLY A 146 -0.32 16.15 -23.11
C GLY A 146 -0.41 14.61 -23.06
N MET A 147 -1.28 14.05 -22.21
CA MET A 147 -1.55 12.61 -22.19
C MET A 147 -2.30 12.13 -23.44
N ARG A 148 -3.37 12.83 -23.85
CA ARG A 148 -4.14 12.49 -25.06
C ARG A 148 -3.27 12.51 -26.31
N LYS A 149 -2.44 13.54 -26.48
CA LYS A 149 -1.47 13.63 -27.60
C LYS A 149 -0.56 12.41 -27.68
N LYS A 150 -0.01 12.00 -26.53
CA LYS A 150 0.90 10.85 -26.48
C LYS A 150 0.16 9.55 -26.79
N LEU A 151 -1.05 9.38 -26.27
CA LEU A 151 -1.89 8.24 -26.62
C LEU A 151 -2.20 8.22 -28.12
N ILE A 152 -2.63 9.34 -28.70
CA ILE A 152 -2.90 9.46 -30.14
C ILE A 152 -1.67 9.13 -30.99
N LYS A 153 -0.48 9.60 -30.60
CA LYS A 153 0.76 9.22 -31.27
C LYS A 153 0.99 7.70 -31.25
N GLN A 154 0.65 7.00 -30.16
CA GLN A 154 0.72 5.53 -30.11
C GLN A 154 -0.35 4.86 -30.98
N LEU A 155 -1.59 5.38 -30.97
CA LEU A 155 -2.67 4.86 -31.81
C LEU A 155 -2.36 5.00 -33.30
N LEU A 156 -1.80 6.13 -33.74
CA LEU A 156 -1.39 6.37 -35.13
C LEU A 156 -0.26 5.42 -35.58
N ASN A 157 0.59 4.99 -34.66
CA ASN A 157 1.64 4.01 -34.94
C ASN A 157 1.13 2.56 -34.95
N THR A 158 -0.11 2.33 -34.50
CA THR A 158 -0.73 1.00 -34.50
C THR A 158 -1.30 0.71 -35.89
N THR A 159 -0.81 -0.35 -36.54
CA THR A 159 -1.17 -0.67 -37.93
C THR A 159 -2.07 -1.90 -38.00
N GLY A 160 -2.95 -1.95 -39.01
CA GLY A 160 -3.61 -3.19 -39.43
C GLY A 160 -4.90 -3.58 -38.72
N GLU A 161 -5.50 -2.71 -37.91
CA GLU A 161 -6.76 -3.00 -37.22
C GLU A 161 -7.97 -2.71 -38.12
N GLN A 162 -8.74 -3.75 -38.47
CA GLN A 162 -9.82 -3.64 -39.47
C GLN A 162 -11.06 -2.90 -38.94
N ASP A 163 -11.30 -2.93 -37.63
CA ASP A 163 -12.51 -2.38 -37.01
C ASP A 163 -12.35 -0.94 -36.49
N TRP A 164 -11.18 -0.32 -36.68
CA TRP A 164 -10.94 1.06 -36.27
C TRP A 164 -11.38 2.07 -37.33
N PRO A 165 -11.86 3.27 -36.93
CA PRO A 165 -12.05 4.35 -37.87
C PRO A 165 -10.70 4.77 -38.46
N SER A 166 -10.69 5.12 -39.75
CA SER A 166 -9.48 5.63 -40.39
C SER A 166 -9.11 7.00 -39.82
N PHE A 167 -7.84 7.14 -39.40
CA PHE A 167 -7.26 8.40 -38.93
C PHE A 167 -6.59 9.23 -40.04
N ASP A 168 -6.52 8.67 -41.26
CA ASP A 168 -5.96 9.33 -42.43
C ASP A 168 -6.90 10.41 -42.96
N THR A 169 -6.32 11.35 -43.72
CA THR A 169 -7.11 12.40 -44.36
C THR A 169 -7.91 11.84 -45.54
N TYR A 170 -9.21 12.13 -45.55
CA TYR A 170 -10.11 11.71 -46.60
C TYR A 170 -10.03 12.66 -47.80
N ASN A 171 -9.75 12.11 -48.98
CA ASN A 171 -9.56 12.86 -50.23
C ASN A 171 -10.55 12.50 -51.36
N GLY A 172 -11.52 11.61 -51.09
CA GLY A 172 -12.49 11.16 -52.09
C GLY A 172 -13.70 12.09 -52.24
N ASP A 173 -14.65 11.69 -53.09
CA ASP A 173 -15.99 12.27 -53.12
C ASP A 173 -16.67 12.05 -51.76
N VAL A 174 -17.21 13.10 -51.14
CA VAL A 174 -17.77 13.05 -49.78
C VAL A 174 -18.98 12.11 -49.69
N PHE A 175 -19.71 11.91 -50.80
CA PHE A 175 -20.86 11.00 -50.85
C PHE A 175 -20.45 9.53 -50.98
N SER A 176 -19.25 9.25 -51.48
CA SER A 176 -18.77 7.87 -51.63
C SER A 176 -18.47 7.19 -50.29
N VAL A 177 -18.46 7.94 -49.18
CA VAL A 177 -18.35 7.40 -47.81
C VAL A 177 -19.41 6.33 -47.53
N TRP A 178 -20.61 6.48 -48.10
CA TRP A 178 -21.74 5.57 -47.90
C TRP A 178 -21.53 4.16 -48.44
N SER A 179 -20.61 4.00 -49.40
CA SER A 179 -20.23 2.70 -49.95
C SER A 179 -19.31 1.91 -49.01
N LYS A 180 -18.70 2.57 -48.02
CA LYS A 180 -17.68 2.01 -47.13
C LYS A 180 -18.18 1.78 -45.70
N VAL A 181 -19.42 2.17 -45.39
CA VAL A 181 -20.00 2.10 -44.05
C VAL A 181 -21.32 1.32 -44.05
N PRO A 182 -21.61 0.53 -42.99
CA PRO A 182 -22.82 -0.27 -42.93
C PRO A 182 -24.09 0.59 -42.89
N SER A 183 -25.24 0.02 -43.25
CA SER A 183 -26.54 0.72 -43.29
C SER A 183 -27.00 1.26 -41.93
N SER A 184 -26.42 0.77 -40.82
CA SER A 184 -26.64 1.30 -39.47
C SER A 184 -26.09 2.72 -39.29
N VAL A 185 -25.06 3.11 -40.05
CA VAL A 185 -24.53 4.48 -40.03
C VAL A 185 -25.47 5.40 -40.80
N LYS A 186 -25.97 6.44 -40.12
CA LYS A 186 -26.93 7.42 -40.64
C LYS A 186 -26.29 8.78 -40.94
N TYR A 187 -25.19 9.11 -40.27
CA TYR A 187 -24.54 10.42 -40.36
C TYR A 187 -23.04 10.25 -40.62
N ALA A 188 -22.52 10.94 -41.64
CA ALA A 188 -21.10 11.04 -41.91
C ALA A 188 -20.62 12.43 -41.47
N VAL A 189 -19.75 12.49 -40.47
CA VAL A 189 -19.23 13.73 -39.89
C VAL A 189 -17.84 13.99 -40.46
N PHE A 190 -17.66 15.15 -41.08
CA PHE A 190 -16.40 15.59 -41.66
C PHE A 190 -15.81 16.75 -40.85
N PHE A 191 -14.65 16.52 -40.26
CA PHE A 191 -13.84 17.54 -39.60
C PHE A 191 -12.85 18.14 -40.60
N VAL A 192 -13.08 19.38 -41.02
CA VAL A 192 -12.20 20.10 -41.95
C VAL A 192 -11.14 20.84 -41.16
N GLU A 193 -9.88 20.55 -41.47
CA GLU A 193 -8.71 21.02 -40.74
C GLU A 193 -7.82 21.95 -41.55
N SER A 194 -7.18 22.88 -40.83
CA SER A 194 -6.10 23.71 -41.35
C SER A 194 -4.86 22.86 -41.65
N LYS A 195 -3.98 23.35 -42.53
CA LYS A 195 -2.68 22.70 -42.78
C LYS A 195 -1.87 22.58 -41.48
N PRO A 196 -1.15 21.47 -41.27
CA PRO A 196 -0.20 21.37 -40.17
C PRO A 196 0.83 22.50 -40.29
N SER A 197 1.01 23.29 -39.24
CA SER A 197 2.14 24.22 -39.17
C SER A 197 3.42 23.43 -38.94
N SER A 198 4.53 23.82 -39.57
CA SER A 198 5.85 23.21 -39.38
C SER A 198 6.40 23.27 -37.95
N ASN A 199 5.77 24.02 -37.06
CA ASN A 199 6.13 24.12 -35.66
C ASN A 199 5.19 23.22 -34.85
N GLU A 200 5.73 22.23 -34.13
CA GLU A 200 5.00 21.43 -33.14
C GLU A 200 4.48 22.36 -32.03
N SER A 201 3.30 22.95 -32.23
CA SER A 201 2.58 23.68 -31.19
C SER A 201 1.70 22.72 -30.39
N ASP A 202 1.20 23.19 -29.26
CA ASP A 202 0.23 22.42 -28.47
C ASP A 202 -1.12 22.23 -29.18
N ASP A 203 -1.34 22.86 -30.33
CA ASP A 203 -2.56 22.78 -31.13
C ASP A 203 -2.25 22.20 -32.52
N ASP A 204 -1.56 21.06 -32.58
CA ASP A 204 -1.35 20.34 -33.84
C ASP A 204 -2.71 19.96 -34.46
N PRO A 205 -3.07 20.52 -35.64
CA PRO A 205 -4.34 20.25 -36.30
C PRO A 205 -4.58 18.75 -36.52
N MET A 206 -3.50 17.97 -36.67
CA MET A 206 -3.56 16.53 -36.82
C MET A 206 -4.13 15.81 -35.60
N VAL A 207 -3.68 16.21 -34.41
CA VAL A 207 -4.13 15.60 -33.15
C VAL A 207 -5.60 15.89 -32.92
N LEU A 208 -6.03 17.13 -33.15
CA LEU A 208 -7.40 17.56 -32.88
C LEU A 208 -8.43 16.83 -33.79
N GLY A 209 -8.04 16.52 -35.03
CA GLY A 209 -8.80 15.67 -35.93
C GLY A 209 -9.05 14.27 -35.40
N VAL A 210 -7.96 13.62 -35.02
CA VAL A 210 -7.98 12.26 -34.48
C VAL A 210 -8.74 12.22 -33.16
N GLU A 211 -8.54 13.20 -32.26
CA GLU A 211 -9.35 13.37 -31.05
C GLU A 211 -10.85 13.40 -31.38
N SER A 212 -11.24 14.19 -32.39
CA SER A 212 -12.65 14.34 -32.78
C SER A 212 -13.23 13.04 -33.35
N ILE A 213 -12.45 12.26 -34.09
CA ILE A 213 -12.85 10.93 -34.59
C ILE A 213 -13.04 9.95 -33.43
N LEU A 214 -12.08 9.90 -32.50
CA LEU A 214 -12.12 9.04 -31.33
C LEU A 214 -13.32 9.38 -30.42
N ASP A 215 -13.63 10.66 -30.24
CA ASP A 215 -14.79 11.12 -29.46
C ASP A 215 -16.12 10.63 -30.03
N MET A 216 -16.20 10.41 -31.34
CA MET A 216 -17.40 9.92 -32.03
C MET A 216 -17.48 8.39 -32.09
N SER A 217 -16.40 7.66 -31.77
CA SER A 217 -16.32 6.20 -31.95
C SER A 217 -17.36 5.41 -31.13
N ALA A 218 -17.83 5.98 -30.02
CA ALA A 218 -18.88 5.39 -29.21
C ALA A 218 -20.26 5.35 -29.91
N ILE A 219 -20.52 6.23 -30.88
CA ILE A 219 -21.86 6.44 -31.49
C ILE A 219 -22.00 5.59 -32.77
N PRO A 220 -22.74 4.46 -32.75
CA PRO A 220 -22.78 3.52 -33.88
C PRO A 220 -23.45 4.09 -35.14
N GLU A 221 -24.31 5.11 -35.02
CA GLU A 221 -24.97 5.77 -36.14
C GLU A 221 -24.06 6.78 -36.88
N VAL A 222 -22.85 7.02 -36.38
CA VAL A 222 -21.95 8.07 -36.87
C VAL A 222 -20.67 7.46 -37.45
N ASN A 223 -20.30 7.90 -38.65
CA ASN A 223 -18.96 7.72 -39.19
C ASN A 223 -18.23 9.06 -39.20
N ALA A 224 -17.16 9.18 -38.42
CA ALA A 224 -16.36 10.39 -38.33
C ALA A 224 -15.09 10.28 -39.19
N THR A 225 -14.76 11.34 -39.91
CA THR A 225 -13.52 11.44 -40.69
C THR A 225 -12.98 12.86 -40.72
N ARG A 226 -11.71 13.00 -41.13
CA ARG A 226 -11.02 14.28 -41.22
C ARG A 226 -10.55 14.59 -42.63
N VAL A 227 -10.52 15.87 -42.97
CA VAL A 227 -10.26 16.36 -44.32
C VAL A 227 -9.38 17.61 -44.24
N THR A 228 -8.41 17.74 -45.15
CA THR A 228 -7.63 18.98 -45.24
C THR A 228 -8.40 20.05 -46.00
N HIS A 229 -8.33 21.31 -45.55
CA HIS A 229 -9.11 22.41 -46.13
C HIS A 229 -8.88 22.67 -47.63
N ASP A 230 -7.72 22.28 -48.16
CA ASP A 230 -7.33 22.46 -49.57
C ASP A 230 -7.73 21.28 -50.47
N SER A 231 -8.30 20.22 -49.90
CA SER A 231 -8.74 19.04 -50.66
C SER A 231 -10.03 19.29 -51.45
N ALA A 232 -10.23 18.48 -52.50
CA ALA A 232 -11.47 18.47 -53.27
C ALA A 232 -12.68 18.08 -52.40
N ALA A 233 -12.47 17.25 -51.37
CA ALA A 233 -13.51 16.88 -50.41
C ALA A 233 -13.96 18.10 -49.59
N ALA A 234 -13.04 18.92 -49.08
CA ALA A 234 -13.38 20.11 -48.30
C ALA A 234 -14.20 21.13 -49.11
N GLN A 235 -13.89 21.29 -50.40
CA GLN A 235 -14.62 22.20 -51.29
C GLN A 235 -16.10 21.79 -51.47
N GLN A 236 -16.39 20.49 -51.47
CA GLN A 236 -17.76 19.96 -51.58
C GLN A 236 -18.61 20.26 -50.34
N LEU A 237 -17.99 20.35 -49.17
CA LEU A 237 -18.66 20.61 -47.88
C LEU A 237 -19.13 22.06 -47.72
N LYS A 238 -18.65 23.00 -48.57
CA LYS A 238 -19.08 24.40 -48.65
C LYS A 238 -19.11 25.14 -47.29
N LEU A 239 -18.12 24.86 -46.44
CA LEU A 239 -18.00 25.54 -45.14
C LEU A 239 -17.60 27.01 -45.32
N SER A 240 -18.26 27.90 -44.58
CA SER A 240 -17.94 29.34 -44.54
C SER A 240 -16.82 29.69 -43.55
N VAL A 241 -16.44 28.75 -42.69
CA VAL A 241 -15.41 28.90 -41.65
C VAL A 241 -14.51 27.66 -41.64
N ILE A 242 -13.19 27.88 -41.57
CA ILE A 242 -12.16 26.83 -41.55
C ILE A 242 -11.17 27.09 -40.40
N PRO A 243 -10.89 26.11 -39.52
CA PRO A 243 -11.42 24.76 -39.53
C PRO A 243 -12.93 24.73 -39.23
N GLY A 244 -13.59 23.60 -39.51
CA GLY A 244 -15.04 23.51 -39.33
C GLY A 244 -15.57 22.09 -39.45
N ILE A 245 -16.87 21.93 -39.21
CA ILE A 245 -17.54 20.64 -39.14
C ILE A 245 -18.74 20.65 -40.08
N SER A 246 -18.88 19.59 -40.86
CA SER A 246 -20.07 19.34 -41.68
C SER A 246 -20.59 17.93 -41.44
N VAL A 247 -21.91 17.78 -41.46
CA VAL A 247 -22.57 16.48 -41.41
C VAL A 247 -23.23 16.20 -42.75
N ILE A 248 -23.07 14.98 -43.24
CA ILE A 248 -23.77 14.48 -44.42
C ILE A 248 -24.79 13.43 -43.98
N THR A 249 -26.02 13.54 -44.47
CA THR A 249 -27.10 12.56 -44.27
C THR A 249 -27.11 11.53 -45.40
N ARG A 250 -27.80 10.39 -45.19
CA ARG A 250 -28.01 9.38 -46.24
C ARG A 250 -28.78 9.91 -47.46
N ASP A 251 -29.53 10.99 -47.29
CA ASP A 251 -30.24 11.69 -48.36
C ASP A 251 -29.34 12.69 -49.11
N ASN A 252 -28.04 12.71 -48.80
CA ASN A 252 -27.01 13.57 -49.37
C ASN A 252 -27.17 15.06 -49.02
N ASP A 253 -27.88 15.39 -47.94
CA ASP A 253 -27.89 16.74 -47.40
C ASP A 253 -26.55 17.06 -46.73
N ILE A 254 -26.00 18.23 -47.02
CA ILE A 254 -24.78 18.75 -46.38
C ILE A 254 -25.19 19.82 -45.36
N ILE A 255 -24.84 19.59 -44.10
CA ILE A 255 -25.28 20.42 -42.96
C ILE A 255 -24.04 20.95 -42.23
N PRO A 256 -23.63 22.21 -42.48
CA PRO A 256 -22.58 22.87 -41.72
C PRO A 256 -22.99 23.07 -40.26
N LEU A 257 -22.16 22.64 -39.32
CA LEU A 257 -22.44 22.78 -37.87
C LEU A 257 -21.71 23.97 -37.22
N THR A 258 -20.50 24.30 -37.70
CA THR A 258 -19.70 25.42 -37.19
C THR A 258 -19.97 26.69 -37.97
N THR A 259 -20.20 27.79 -37.26
CA THR A 259 -20.47 29.10 -37.88
C THR A 259 -19.47 30.19 -37.49
N LYS A 260 -18.58 29.92 -36.52
CA LYS A 260 -17.52 30.85 -36.06
C LYS A 260 -16.21 30.13 -35.75
N GLN A 261 -15.08 30.83 -35.89
CA GLN A 261 -13.74 30.26 -35.65
C GLN A 261 -13.55 29.75 -34.22
N THR A 262 -14.17 30.41 -33.24
CA THR A 262 -14.16 30.05 -31.81
C THR A 262 -14.83 28.71 -31.51
N ASP A 263 -15.59 28.15 -32.45
CA ASP A 263 -16.31 26.88 -32.30
C ASP A 263 -15.39 25.65 -32.51
N ASN A 264 -14.09 25.87 -32.74
CA ASN A 264 -13.16 24.81 -33.15
C ASN A 264 -12.32 24.17 -32.03
N THR A 265 -12.56 24.48 -30.76
CA THR A 265 -11.96 23.69 -29.67
C THR A 265 -12.54 22.28 -29.67
N ARG A 266 -11.83 21.29 -29.09
CA ARG A 266 -12.33 19.90 -28.99
C ARG A 266 -13.74 19.85 -28.42
N ASP A 267 -13.97 20.50 -27.28
CA ASP A 267 -15.27 20.45 -26.59
C ASP A 267 -16.36 21.13 -27.41
N ASN A 268 -16.07 22.24 -28.09
CA ASN A 268 -17.03 22.90 -28.95
C ASN A 268 -17.38 22.04 -30.18
N ARG A 269 -16.39 21.34 -30.76
CA ARG A 269 -16.62 20.39 -31.86
C ARG A 269 -17.52 19.24 -31.44
N LEU A 270 -17.20 18.63 -30.29
CA LEU A 270 -17.97 17.54 -29.69
C LEU A 270 -19.42 17.98 -29.43
N GLN A 271 -19.60 19.12 -28.78
CA GLN A 271 -20.93 19.65 -28.44
C GLN A 271 -21.75 20.02 -29.69
N ALA A 272 -21.13 20.57 -30.73
CA ALA A 272 -21.82 20.90 -31.98
C ALA A 272 -22.43 19.65 -32.63
N VAL A 273 -21.66 18.56 -32.72
CA VAL A 273 -22.11 17.29 -33.30
C VAL A 273 -23.17 16.62 -32.40
N ILE A 274 -22.91 16.51 -31.09
CA ILE A 274 -23.87 15.90 -30.14
C ILE A 274 -25.21 16.66 -30.15
N LYS A 275 -25.18 17.99 -30.15
CA LYS A 275 -26.38 18.81 -30.19
C LYS A 275 -27.20 18.50 -31.44
N TYR A 276 -26.56 18.42 -32.60
CA TYR A 276 -27.21 18.07 -33.85
C TYR A 276 -27.81 16.66 -33.79
N LEU A 277 -27.03 15.65 -33.38
CA LEU A 277 -27.50 14.26 -33.29
C LEU A 277 -28.72 14.12 -32.36
N LYS A 278 -28.72 14.82 -31.23
CA LYS A 278 -29.85 14.84 -30.29
C LYS A 278 -31.11 15.45 -30.92
N THR A 279 -31.01 16.48 -31.77
CA THR A 279 -32.21 17.02 -32.47
C THR A 279 -32.78 16.04 -33.48
N GLN A 280 -31.95 15.13 -33.99
CA GLN A 280 -32.37 14.05 -34.90
C GLN A 280 -32.87 12.80 -34.17
N GLY A 281 -32.94 12.82 -32.83
CA GLY A 281 -33.39 11.68 -32.04
C GLY A 281 -32.38 10.54 -31.92
N VAL A 282 -31.09 10.79 -32.20
CA VAL A 282 -30.02 9.83 -31.96
C VAL A 282 -29.70 9.79 -30.46
N THR A 283 -29.73 8.59 -29.88
CA THR A 283 -29.26 8.36 -28.52
C THR A 283 -27.74 8.37 -28.54
N VAL A 284 -27.14 9.45 -28.04
CA VAL A 284 -25.70 9.48 -27.79
C VAL A 284 -25.45 8.70 -26.50
N PRO A 285 -24.68 7.60 -26.51
CA PRO A 285 -24.35 6.88 -25.30
C PRO A 285 -23.68 7.84 -24.32
N GLU A 286 -24.30 8.04 -23.15
CA GLU A 286 -23.53 8.54 -22.02
C GLU A 286 -22.48 7.47 -21.73
N ALA A 287 -21.23 7.90 -21.65
CA ALA A 287 -20.08 7.02 -21.60
C ALA A 287 -20.30 5.94 -20.53
N SER A 288 -20.58 4.71 -20.98
CA SER A 288 -21.38 3.75 -20.21
C SER A 288 -20.59 3.18 -19.03
N GLU A 289 -21.17 3.28 -17.85
CA GLU A 289 -20.68 2.65 -16.60
C GLU A 289 -20.74 1.11 -16.64
N GLU A 290 -21.30 0.53 -17.71
CA GLU A 290 -21.54 -0.92 -17.87
C GLU A 290 -20.26 -1.77 -17.98
N ASP A 291 -19.09 -1.15 -18.24
CA ASP A 291 -17.81 -1.85 -18.33
C ASP A 291 -17.05 -1.90 -16.97
N PHE A 292 -17.57 -1.23 -15.94
CA PHE A 292 -17.03 -1.24 -14.58
C PHE A 292 -17.91 -2.13 -13.69
N GLY A 293 -17.61 -3.44 -13.66
CA GLY A 293 -18.42 -4.43 -12.95
C GLY A 293 -18.51 -4.21 -11.43
N PRO A 294 -19.60 -4.65 -10.75
CA PRO A 294 -19.78 -4.45 -9.32
C PRO A 294 -19.04 -5.50 -8.49
N HIS A 295 -18.03 -5.09 -7.72
CA HIS A 295 -17.44 -5.89 -6.66
C HIS A 295 -17.64 -5.24 -5.29
N THR A 296 -18.88 -5.30 -4.78
CA THR A 296 -19.22 -4.78 -3.44
C THR A 296 -18.80 -5.76 -2.34
N ILE A 297 -17.80 -5.41 -1.54
CA ILE A 297 -17.50 -6.12 -0.28
C ILE A 297 -18.47 -5.59 0.82
N LYS A 298 -19.15 -6.50 1.54
CA LYS A 298 -20.21 -6.17 2.53
C LYS A 298 -19.69 -5.38 3.74
N SER A 299 -20.49 -4.41 4.19
CA SER A 299 -20.08 -3.19 4.92
C SER A 299 -20.21 -3.18 6.45
N ASN A 300 -20.57 -4.27 7.14
CA ASN A 300 -20.82 -4.19 8.60
C ASN A 300 -19.59 -4.47 9.49
N ASP A 301 -18.56 -5.15 8.97
CA ASP A 301 -17.35 -5.46 9.74
C ASP A 301 -16.28 -4.34 9.66
N ALA A 302 -16.33 -3.49 8.62
CA ALA A 302 -15.37 -2.40 8.41
C ALA A 302 -15.57 -1.23 9.38
N SER A 303 -16.81 -0.91 9.77
CA SER A 303 -17.13 0.24 10.62
C SER A 303 -16.51 0.12 12.02
N GLN A 304 -16.57 -1.06 12.64
CA GLN A 304 -16.08 -1.27 14.01
C GLN A 304 -14.57 -1.13 14.15
N VAL A 305 -13.82 -1.33 13.05
CA VAL A 305 -12.36 -1.27 13.07
C VAL A 305 -11.84 0.10 12.60
N ILE A 306 -12.58 0.82 11.75
CA ILE A 306 -12.38 2.25 11.53
C ILE A 306 -12.51 3.00 12.86
N ASP A 307 -13.50 2.65 13.69
CA ASP A 307 -13.70 3.26 15.00
C ASP A 307 -12.52 3.00 15.95
N ALA A 308 -11.95 1.79 15.96
CA ALA A 308 -10.80 1.43 16.80
C ALA A 308 -9.49 2.12 16.37
N ILE A 309 -9.27 2.29 15.06
CA ILE A 309 -8.12 3.03 14.52
C ILE A 309 -8.29 4.52 14.83
N GLN A 310 -9.50 5.05 14.63
CA GLN A 310 -9.83 6.44 14.91
C GLN A 310 -9.67 6.76 16.41
N GLU A 311 -10.01 5.83 17.30
CA GLU A 311 -9.79 5.97 18.75
C GLU A 311 -8.30 6.09 19.10
N GLU A 312 -7.43 5.24 18.51
CA GLU A 312 -5.98 5.32 18.74
C GLU A 312 -5.32 6.55 18.07
N MET A 313 -5.78 6.97 16.89
CA MET A 313 -5.32 8.19 16.22
C MET A 313 -5.73 9.46 16.98
N ASN A 314 -6.84 9.42 17.72
CA ASN A 314 -7.33 10.56 18.50
C ASN A 314 -6.68 10.68 19.89
N ARG A 315 -5.75 9.79 20.26
CA ARG A 315 -5.07 9.88 21.55
C ARG A 315 -4.12 11.07 21.60
N PRO A 316 -4.13 11.87 22.69
CA PRO A 316 -3.25 13.02 22.83
C PRO A 316 -1.75 12.68 22.76
N ASP A 317 -1.39 11.45 23.16
CA ASP A 317 -0.01 10.94 23.19
C ASP A 317 0.37 10.14 21.93
N HIS A 318 -0.51 10.03 20.92
CA HIS A 318 -0.30 9.17 19.75
C HIS A 318 1.04 9.43 19.03
N GLY A 319 1.43 10.70 18.89
CA GLY A 319 2.68 11.10 18.23
C GLY A 319 3.97 10.73 18.98
N ASP A 320 3.86 10.31 20.25
CA ASP A 320 4.99 10.01 21.13
C ASP A 320 5.11 8.51 21.43
N ILE A 321 4.36 7.67 20.70
CA ILE A 321 4.33 6.21 20.89
C ILE A 321 4.97 5.52 19.69
N VAL A 322 5.92 4.63 19.96
CA VAL A 322 6.45 3.69 18.96
C VAL A 322 5.64 2.40 19.05
N TYR A 323 5.06 1.94 17.94
CA TYR A 323 4.32 0.68 17.90
C TYR A 323 5.18 -0.43 17.31
N GLN A 324 5.16 -1.60 17.94
CA GLN A 324 5.94 -2.75 17.49
C GLN A 324 5.56 -3.16 16.06
N ILE A 325 4.29 -3.04 15.69
CA ILE A 325 3.82 -3.35 14.33
C ILE A 325 4.46 -2.45 13.27
N ASP A 326 4.70 -1.17 13.56
CA ASP A 326 5.37 -0.27 12.61
C ASP A 326 6.84 -0.70 12.42
N LEU A 327 7.51 -1.13 13.49
CA LEU A 327 8.89 -1.64 13.44
C LEU A 327 8.99 -2.96 12.67
N GLU A 328 8.08 -3.90 12.91
CA GLU A 328 7.98 -5.18 12.18
C GLU A 328 7.66 -4.95 10.70
N THR A 329 6.77 -4.01 10.39
CA THR A 329 6.47 -3.61 9.02
C THR A 329 7.73 -3.03 8.34
N ALA A 330 8.51 -2.17 9.02
CA ALA A 330 9.77 -1.69 8.47
C ALA A 330 10.77 -2.81 8.18
N LEU A 331 10.91 -3.78 9.09
CA LEU A 331 11.79 -4.94 8.93
C LEU A 331 11.35 -5.84 7.76
N ARG A 332 10.06 -6.10 7.65
CA ARG A 332 9.51 -6.94 6.58
C ARG A 332 9.69 -6.26 5.23
N TYR A 333 9.28 -5.00 5.12
CA TYR A 333 9.36 -4.22 3.89
C TYR A 333 10.81 -4.09 3.40
N SER A 334 11.76 -3.85 4.32
CA SER A 334 13.17 -3.69 3.95
C SER A 334 13.76 -4.96 3.32
N LEU A 335 13.39 -6.14 3.83
CA LEU A 335 13.89 -7.43 3.37
C LEU A 335 13.12 -8.00 2.17
N GLU A 336 11.79 -7.93 2.17
CA GLU A 336 10.96 -8.54 1.11
C GLU A 336 10.75 -7.64 -0.11
N ARG A 337 10.84 -6.31 0.06
CA ARG A 337 10.52 -5.33 -0.99
C ARG A 337 11.74 -4.55 -1.42
N ASP A 338 12.29 -3.70 -0.57
CA ASP A 338 13.38 -2.77 -0.94
C ASP A 338 14.65 -3.53 -1.40
N ALA A 339 15.05 -4.56 -0.65
CA ALA A 339 16.26 -5.31 -0.92
C ALA A 339 16.30 -5.94 -2.33
N PRO A 340 15.27 -6.72 -2.76
CA PRO A 340 15.24 -7.31 -4.10
C PRO A 340 14.74 -6.37 -5.22
N LEU A 341 14.24 -5.17 -4.91
CA LEU A 341 13.58 -4.31 -5.92
C LEU A 341 14.50 -3.88 -7.08
N LYS A 342 15.79 -3.63 -6.80
CA LYS A 342 16.72 -3.21 -7.86
C LYS A 342 17.23 -4.46 -8.59
N SER A 343 17.16 -4.47 -9.92
CA SER A 343 17.58 -5.59 -10.79
C SER A 343 19.09 -5.90 -10.77
N ALA A 344 19.88 -5.16 -9.98
CA ALA A 344 21.27 -5.48 -9.73
C ALA A 344 21.39 -6.58 -8.68
N ASN A 345 22.34 -7.49 -8.88
CA ASN A 345 22.70 -8.49 -7.88
C ASN A 345 23.09 -7.83 -6.55
N ILE A 346 22.90 -8.58 -5.46
CA ILE A 346 23.31 -8.20 -4.11
C ILE A 346 24.67 -8.83 -3.86
N ASP A 347 25.72 -8.14 -4.32
CA ASP A 347 27.13 -8.48 -4.16
C ASP A 347 27.98 -7.24 -3.78
N GLY A 348 29.27 -7.45 -3.54
CA GLY A 348 30.23 -6.38 -3.25
C GLY A 348 29.76 -5.40 -2.17
N GLU A 349 29.73 -4.10 -2.49
CA GLU A 349 29.24 -3.06 -1.57
C GLU A 349 27.78 -3.25 -1.15
N ARG A 350 26.90 -3.75 -2.04
CA ARG A 350 25.48 -3.96 -1.73
C ARG A 350 25.32 -5.06 -0.70
N LEU A 351 26.03 -6.17 -0.86
CA LEU A 351 26.01 -7.26 0.12
C LEU A 351 26.66 -6.81 1.44
N GLY A 352 27.73 -6.02 1.38
CA GLY A 352 28.31 -5.39 2.57
C GLY A 352 27.30 -4.50 3.32
N ALA A 353 26.55 -3.67 2.60
CA ALA A 353 25.51 -2.82 3.16
C ALA A 353 24.37 -3.64 3.80
N MET A 354 23.92 -4.72 3.15
CA MET A 354 22.88 -5.60 3.69
C MET A 354 23.35 -6.32 4.96
N ARG A 355 24.59 -6.83 4.97
CA ARG A 355 25.19 -7.44 6.16
C ARG A 355 25.30 -6.43 7.31
N ALA A 356 25.74 -5.21 7.04
CA ALA A 356 25.81 -4.15 8.06
C ALA A 356 24.42 -3.84 8.65
N TYR A 357 23.41 -3.70 7.78
CA TYR A 357 22.02 -3.46 8.18
C TYR A 357 21.46 -4.60 9.06
N VAL A 358 21.58 -5.85 8.61
CA VAL A 358 21.08 -7.01 9.36
C VAL A 358 21.86 -7.21 10.67
N ASN A 359 23.17 -6.99 10.70
CA ASN A 359 23.96 -7.05 11.94
C ASN A 359 23.46 -6.04 12.99
N VAL A 360 23.13 -4.81 12.57
CA VAL A 360 22.54 -3.80 13.46
C VAL A 360 21.16 -4.25 13.96
N LEU A 361 20.33 -4.84 13.09
CA LEU A 361 19.03 -5.40 13.49
C LEU A 361 19.18 -6.52 14.52
N VAL A 362 20.07 -7.50 14.30
CA VAL A 362 20.32 -8.61 15.24
C VAL A 362 20.68 -8.10 16.64
N LYS A 363 21.50 -7.04 16.72
CA LYS A 363 21.96 -6.47 18.01
C LYS A 363 20.90 -5.63 18.70
N TYR A 364 20.19 -4.79 17.95
CA TYR A 364 19.45 -3.67 18.52
C TYR A 364 17.96 -3.65 18.21
N PHE A 365 17.46 -4.49 17.29
CA PHE A 365 16.03 -4.55 17.01
C PHE A 365 15.28 -5.08 18.27
N PRO A 366 14.22 -4.38 18.71
CA PRO A 366 13.49 -4.73 19.93
C PRO A 366 12.50 -5.87 19.65
N ILE A 367 12.92 -7.09 20.00
CA ILE A 367 12.27 -8.32 19.55
C ILE A 367 12.49 -9.42 20.58
N ASP A 368 11.54 -10.34 20.62
CA ASP A 368 11.63 -11.55 21.43
C ASP A 368 12.67 -12.53 20.87
N ASP A 369 12.87 -13.65 21.57
CA ASP A 369 13.90 -14.62 21.20
C ASP A 369 13.60 -15.29 19.86
N LYS A 370 12.33 -15.54 19.54
CA LYS A 370 11.92 -16.13 18.26
C LYS A 370 12.28 -15.23 17.08
N GLY A 371 11.99 -13.94 17.21
CA GLY A 371 12.36 -13.00 16.17
C GLY A 371 13.87 -12.71 16.11
N ARG A 372 14.59 -12.86 17.23
CA ARG A 372 16.06 -12.85 17.25
C ARG A 372 16.63 -14.04 16.48
N GLU A 373 16.07 -15.24 16.65
CA GLU A 373 16.43 -16.43 15.87
C GLU A 373 16.18 -16.26 14.37
N PHE A 374 15.06 -15.61 14.00
CA PHE A 374 14.80 -15.23 12.61
C PHE A 374 15.90 -14.30 12.06
N LEU A 375 16.19 -13.19 12.74
CA LEU A 375 17.22 -12.24 12.31
C LEU A 375 18.61 -12.89 12.25
N GLN A 376 18.93 -13.78 13.18
CA GLN A 376 20.17 -14.56 13.15
C GLN A 376 20.22 -15.49 11.93
N SER A 377 19.10 -16.14 11.60
CA SER A 377 19.02 -17.01 10.40
C SER A 377 19.19 -16.21 9.11
N VAL A 378 18.58 -15.02 9.03
CA VAL A 378 18.80 -14.09 7.91
C VAL A 378 20.27 -13.72 7.84
N ASN A 379 20.86 -13.31 8.96
CA ASN A 379 22.26 -12.91 9.03
C ASN A 379 23.19 -14.02 8.54
N SER A 380 23.05 -15.24 9.10
CA SER A 380 23.83 -16.40 8.68
C SER A 380 23.72 -16.67 7.18
N SER A 381 22.51 -16.59 6.63
CA SER A 381 22.27 -16.81 5.20
C SER A 381 23.03 -15.82 4.32
N LEU A 382 23.18 -14.55 4.74
CA LEU A 382 23.94 -13.54 4.00
C LEU A 382 25.44 -13.83 3.90
N TYR A 383 25.99 -14.70 4.75
CA TYR A 383 27.41 -15.09 4.73
C TYR A 383 27.65 -16.41 3.99
N GLU A 384 26.61 -17.12 3.56
CA GLU A 384 26.75 -18.38 2.81
C GLU A 384 27.21 -18.18 1.37
N LYS A 385 26.99 -16.99 0.81
CA LYS A 385 27.33 -16.65 -0.59
C LYS A 385 27.96 -15.26 -0.67
N GLU A 386 28.73 -15.04 -1.73
CA GLU A 386 29.33 -13.73 -2.06
C GLU A 386 28.43 -12.87 -2.95
N SER A 387 27.40 -13.46 -3.56
CA SER A 387 26.43 -12.78 -4.41
C SER A 387 25.07 -13.46 -4.34
N PHE A 388 24.01 -12.66 -4.41
CA PHE A 388 22.65 -13.13 -4.58
C PHE A 388 22.00 -12.41 -5.76
N THR A 389 21.36 -13.15 -6.66
CA THR A 389 20.37 -12.53 -7.54
C THR A 389 19.17 -12.07 -6.71
N PRO A 390 18.40 -11.05 -7.16
CA PRO A 390 17.19 -10.62 -6.44
C PRO A 390 16.21 -11.76 -6.14
N VAL A 391 16.01 -12.68 -7.08
CA VAL A 391 15.14 -13.86 -6.93
C VAL A 391 15.67 -14.81 -5.86
N GLN A 392 16.98 -15.10 -5.87
CA GLN A 392 17.59 -15.95 -4.85
C GLN A 392 17.48 -15.33 -3.46
N PHE A 393 17.75 -14.04 -3.33
CA PHE A 393 17.62 -13.33 -2.05
C PHE A 393 16.17 -13.39 -1.54
N GLN A 394 15.20 -13.07 -2.40
CA GLN A 394 13.79 -13.12 -2.06
C GLN A 394 13.38 -14.52 -1.61
N THR A 395 13.81 -15.57 -2.33
CA THR A 395 13.54 -16.97 -1.96
C THR A 395 14.06 -17.29 -0.56
N VAL A 396 15.32 -16.93 -0.27
CA VAL A 396 15.93 -17.14 1.06
C VAL A 396 15.13 -16.43 2.16
N ILE A 397 14.75 -15.17 1.95
CA ILE A 397 13.97 -14.42 2.94
C ILE A 397 12.59 -15.05 3.14
N THR A 398 11.88 -15.38 2.07
CA THR A 398 10.55 -16.02 2.15
C THR A 398 10.60 -17.37 2.86
N ASP A 399 11.59 -18.21 2.56
CA ASP A 399 11.78 -19.51 3.23
C ASP A 399 12.04 -19.34 4.74
N LEU A 400 12.83 -18.33 5.11
CA LEU A 400 13.08 -18.03 6.52
C LEU A 400 11.85 -17.49 7.24
N ILE A 401 11.07 -16.65 6.58
CA ILE A 401 9.79 -16.15 7.12
C ILE A 401 8.82 -17.31 7.34
N ASP A 402 8.73 -18.24 6.38
CA ASP A 402 7.92 -19.45 6.50
C ASP A 402 8.37 -20.34 7.65
N LYS A 403 9.68 -20.57 7.77
CA LYS A 403 10.29 -21.39 8.82
C LYS A 403 10.04 -20.82 10.22
N HIS A 404 10.06 -19.51 10.35
CA HIS A 404 9.93 -18.80 11.64
C HIS A 404 8.50 -18.28 11.90
N ASN A 405 7.51 -18.64 11.07
CA ASN A 405 6.10 -18.33 11.28
C ASN A 405 5.62 -18.92 12.63
N PRO A 406 4.86 -18.19 13.47
CA PRO A 406 4.10 -16.97 13.17
C PRO A 406 4.82 -15.63 13.47
N PHE A 407 6.14 -15.60 13.68
CA PHE A 407 6.84 -14.38 14.09
C PHE A 407 6.67 -13.24 13.07
N LEU A 408 7.08 -13.44 11.81
CA LEU A 408 6.67 -12.61 10.68
C LEU A 408 5.64 -13.38 9.89
N MET A 409 4.36 -13.11 10.12
CA MET A 409 3.27 -13.84 9.46
C MET A 409 3.33 -13.64 7.93
N LYS A 410 3.53 -14.74 7.19
CA LYS A 410 3.59 -14.78 5.71
C LYS A 410 2.47 -13.98 5.03
N ASN A 411 1.25 -14.11 5.55
CA ASN A 411 0.04 -13.50 4.98
C ASN A 411 -0.35 -12.15 5.60
N LYS A 412 0.39 -11.62 6.57
CA LYS A 412 0.05 -10.34 7.23
C LYS A 412 0.38 -9.18 6.31
N LYS A 413 -0.59 -8.68 5.55
CA LYS A 413 -0.45 -7.42 4.83
C LYS A 413 0.09 -6.34 5.78
N GLU A 414 0.99 -5.51 5.26
CA GLU A 414 1.61 -4.42 6.00
C GLU A 414 0.52 -3.54 6.62
N GLY A 415 0.70 -3.22 7.89
CA GLY A 415 -0.22 -2.37 8.62
C GLY A 415 0.57 -1.38 9.46
N TYR A 416 0.01 -0.19 9.55
CA TYR A 416 0.59 0.92 10.25
C TYR A 416 -0.37 1.32 11.37
N ILE A 417 0.16 1.68 12.54
CA ILE A 417 -0.63 2.31 13.61
C ILE A 417 -0.08 3.70 13.89
N GLY A 418 1.15 3.82 14.34
CA GLY A 418 1.80 5.11 14.56
C GLY A 418 2.16 5.80 13.26
N CYS A 419 2.32 5.04 12.17
CA CYS A 419 2.65 5.54 10.83
C CYS A 419 1.47 5.52 9.85
N SER A 420 0.24 5.28 10.33
CA SER A 420 -0.95 5.34 9.47
C SER A 420 -1.32 6.77 9.10
N SER A 421 -1.97 6.92 7.95
CA SER A 421 -2.60 8.17 7.54
C SER A 421 -4.07 7.89 7.20
N ARG A 422 -4.94 8.89 7.39
CA ARG A 422 -6.32 8.85 6.85
C ARG A 422 -6.34 8.92 5.33
N ARG A 423 -5.25 9.37 4.70
CA ARG A 423 -5.11 9.50 3.26
C ARG A 423 -4.18 8.40 2.75
N PRO A 424 -4.65 7.52 1.84
CA PRO A 424 -3.82 6.47 1.27
C PRO A 424 -2.52 7.04 0.69
N GLY A 425 -1.42 6.32 0.95
CA GLY A 425 -0.11 6.63 0.40
C GLY A 425 0.73 7.67 1.13
N LEU A 426 0.20 8.32 2.18
CA LEU A 426 0.98 9.20 3.05
C LEU A 426 1.57 8.43 4.24
N ARG A 427 2.69 8.95 4.77
CA ARG A 427 3.42 8.40 5.93
C ARG A 427 4.00 7.00 5.67
N GLY A 428 3.30 5.92 6.03
CA GLY A 428 3.62 4.53 5.68
C GLY A 428 5.07 4.12 5.95
N TYR A 429 5.63 3.32 5.03
CA TYR A 429 6.98 2.75 5.16
C TYR A 429 8.10 3.79 5.41
N PRO A 430 8.16 4.96 4.74
CA PRO A 430 9.12 5.99 5.11
C PRO A 430 9.05 6.42 6.58
N CYS A 431 7.84 6.55 7.13
CA CYS A 431 7.65 6.83 8.56
C CYS A 431 8.19 5.69 9.42
N THR A 432 7.90 4.43 9.07
CA THR A 432 8.36 3.28 9.87
C THR A 432 9.87 3.12 9.81
N LEU A 433 10.51 3.43 8.67
CA LEU A 433 11.96 3.35 8.50
C LEU A 433 12.68 4.41 9.35
N TRP A 434 12.16 5.63 9.42
CA TRP A 434 12.67 6.65 10.36
C TRP A 434 12.53 6.17 11.80
N THR A 435 11.34 5.71 12.19
CA THR A 435 11.06 5.19 13.53
C THR A 435 12.00 4.04 13.89
N LEU A 436 12.27 3.14 12.94
CA LEU A 436 13.23 2.04 13.09
C LEU A 436 14.63 2.56 13.41
N PHE A 437 15.20 3.44 12.59
CA PHE A 437 16.58 3.88 12.81
C PHE A 437 16.75 4.73 14.08
N HIS A 438 15.75 5.56 14.45
CA HIS A 438 15.75 6.23 15.76
C HIS A 438 15.68 5.23 16.92
N THR A 439 14.90 4.16 16.77
CA THR A 439 14.84 3.07 17.76
C THR A 439 16.17 2.34 17.88
N LEU A 440 16.86 2.09 16.77
CA LEU A 440 18.15 1.41 16.75
C LEU A 440 19.26 2.27 17.38
N THR A 441 19.30 3.59 17.15
CA THR A 441 20.31 4.47 17.77
C THR A 441 20.14 4.52 19.30
N VAL A 442 18.90 4.63 19.79
CA VAL A 442 18.61 4.58 21.23
C VAL A 442 18.89 3.20 21.81
N SER A 443 18.57 2.12 21.09
CA SER A 443 18.85 0.75 21.53
C SER A 443 20.34 0.47 21.61
N ALA A 444 21.16 1.02 20.71
CA ALA A 444 22.62 0.92 20.76
C ALA A 444 23.21 1.60 22.00
N ASP A 445 22.71 2.80 22.36
CA ASP A 445 23.09 3.47 23.62
C ASP A 445 22.66 2.70 24.87
N SER A 446 21.53 1.99 24.83
CA SER A 446 21.08 1.14 25.94
C SER A 446 21.91 -0.15 26.10
N LYS A 447 22.61 -0.58 25.03
CA LYS A 447 23.42 -1.81 24.97
C LYS A 447 24.83 -1.50 24.44
N PRO A 448 25.60 -0.62 25.11
CA PRO A 448 26.86 -0.11 24.58
C PRO A 448 27.91 -1.22 24.42
N HIS A 449 27.81 -2.30 25.19
CA HIS A 449 28.69 -3.47 25.13
C HIS A 449 28.56 -4.28 23.82
N LEU A 450 27.46 -4.15 23.08
CA LEU A 450 27.27 -4.79 21.77
C LEU A 450 27.80 -3.93 20.62
N SER A 451 28.10 -2.65 20.89
CA SER A 451 28.45 -1.68 19.87
C SER A 451 29.90 -1.73 19.45
N GLN A 452 30.11 -1.66 18.14
CA GLN A 452 31.44 -1.56 17.52
C GLN A 452 31.92 -0.11 17.41
N GLY A 453 31.11 0.85 17.84
CA GLY A 453 31.45 2.27 17.82
C GLY A 453 30.20 3.13 17.63
N PRO A 454 30.29 4.43 17.95
CA PRO A 454 29.12 5.31 17.97
C PRO A 454 28.46 5.44 16.59
N LYS A 455 29.22 5.30 15.50
CA LYS A 455 28.75 5.48 14.12
C LYS A 455 28.07 4.23 13.52
N GLU A 456 28.14 3.08 14.18
CA GLU A 456 27.73 1.77 13.64
C GLU A 456 26.32 1.77 13.02
N VAL A 457 25.33 2.26 13.77
CA VAL A 457 23.93 2.29 13.31
C VAL A 457 23.74 3.23 12.12
N LEU A 458 24.41 4.39 12.13
CA LEU A 458 24.23 5.42 11.10
C LEU A 458 25.00 5.10 9.82
N HIS A 459 26.15 4.43 9.92
CA HIS A 459 26.82 3.83 8.75
C HIS A 459 25.95 2.76 8.10
N ALA A 460 25.37 1.85 8.90
CA ALA A 460 24.44 0.85 8.37
C ALA A 460 23.22 1.50 7.69
N MET A 461 22.66 2.56 8.30
CA MET A 461 21.56 3.34 7.71
C MET A 461 21.96 3.98 6.37
N GLN A 462 23.10 4.69 6.33
CA GLN A 462 23.57 5.37 5.13
C GLN A 462 23.85 4.40 3.98
N SER A 463 24.53 3.29 4.27
CA SER A 463 24.78 2.24 3.29
C SER A 463 23.49 1.56 2.83
N TYR A 464 22.57 1.24 3.74
CA TYR A 464 21.26 0.68 3.38
C TYR A 464 20.48 1.63 2.46
N ILE A 465 20.37 2.91 2.83
CA ILE A 465 19.62 3.90 2.05
C ILE A 465 20.23 4.12 0.67
N LYS A 466 21.57 4.22 0.58
CA LYS A 466 22.28 4.33 -0.70
C LYS A 466 21.96 3.17 -1.64
N HIS A 467 21.96 1.94 -1.12
CA HIS A 467 21.91 0.74 -1.96
C HIS A 467 20.50 0.19 -2.18
N PHE A 468 19.61 0.25 -1.20
CA PHE A 468 18.33 -0.48 -1.22
C PHE A 468 17.09 0.40 -1.16
N PHE A 469 17.14 1.56 -0.52
CA PHE A 469 15.95 2.40 -0.39
C PHE A 469 15.39 2.79 -1.76
N SER A 470 14.08 2.57 -1.92
CA SER A 470 13.39 2.63 -3.21
C SER A 470 13.25 4.06 -3.76
N CYS A 471 13.21 5.09 -2.91
CA CYS A 471 13.15 6.48 -3.33
C CYS A 471 14.56 7.06 -3.59
N THR A 472 14.97 7.12 -4.86
CA THR A 472 16.29 7.66 -5.26
C THR A 472 16.50 9.12 -4.84
N ASP A 473 15.50 9.99 -5.01
CA ASP A 473 15.63 11.40 -4.61
C ASP A 473 15.76 11.55 -3.09
N CYS A 474 15.02 10.74 -2.33
CA CYS A 474 15.11 10.70 -0.89
C CYS A 474 16.50 10.21 -0.45
N ALA A 475 17.03 9.16 -1.09
CA ALA A 475 18.36 8.63 -0.81
C ALA A 475 19.46 9.65 -1.14
N ASN A 476 19.35 10.34 -2.28
CA ASN A 476 20.28 11.40 -2.69
C ASN A 476 20.25 12.58 -1.72
N ASN A 477 19.05 13.00 -1.32
CA ASN A 477 18.90 14.04 -0.32
C ASN A 477 19.47 13.60 1.03
N PHE A 478 19.16 12.39 1.49
CA PHE A 478 19.72 11.83 2.71
C PHE A 478 21.25 11.81 2.68
N ALA A 479 21.86 11.38 1.56
CA ALA A 479 23.31 11.38 1.40
C ALA A 479 23.93 12.79 1.51
N LYS A 480 23.24 13.83 1.03
CA LYS A 480 23.66 15.23 1.22
C LYS A 480 23.56 15.65 2.68
N GLU A 481 22.45 15.31 3.34
CA GLU A 481 22.22 15.64 4.75
C GLU A 481 23.22 14.95 5.68
N THR A 482 23.71 13.75 5.32
CA THR A 482 24.62 12.97 6.14
C THR A 482 26.09 13.07 5.73
N GLY A 483 26.47 14.06 4.92
CA GLY A 483 27.84 14.19 4.41
C GLY A 483 28.89 14.47 5.49
N ASN A 484 28.49 15.06 6.63
CA ASN A 484 29.36 15.41 7.76
C ASN A 484 29.32 14.39 8.92
N LEU A 485 28.79 13.19 8.68
CA LEU A 485 28.60 12.15 9.70
C LEU A 485 29.89 11.82 10.44
N GLU A 486 31.01 11.75 9.71
CA GLU A 486 32.31 11.38 10.29
C GLU A 486 32.83 12.35 11.34
N GLU A 487 32.60 13.64 11.14
CA GLU A 487 33.12 14.71 12.00
C GLU A 487 32.19 14.99 13.19
N SER A 488 30.91 14.67 13.04
CA SER A 488 29.85 15.11 13.96
C SER A 488 29.56 14.15 15.12
N ILE A 489 30.09 12.92 15.07
CA ILE A 489 29.70 11.84 15.99
C ILE A 489 30.93 11.32 16.75
N GLN A 490 30.93 11.51 18.07
CA GLN A 490 31.99 11.03 18.97
C GLN A 490 31.48 10.04 20.02
N SER A 491 30.18 10.02 20.28
CA SER A 491 29.52 9.15 21.27
C SER A 491 28.19 8.59 20.76
N LEU A 492 27.66 7.56 21.43
CA LEU A 492 26.34 6.99 21.11
C LEU A 492 25.21 8.02 21.29
N ASN A 493 25.36 8.94 22.26
CA ASN A 493 24.47 10.09 22.43
C ASN A 493 24.51 11.04 21.24
N ASP A 494 25.70 11.30 20.69
CA ASP A 494 25.83 12.14 19.49
C ASP A 494 25.14 11.50 18.29
N SER A 495 25.17 10.17 18.15
CA SER A 495 24.44 9.47 17.08
C SER A 495 22.93 9.65 17.19
N ILE A 496 22.37 9.60 18.40
CA ILE A 496 20.94 9.87 18.64
C ILE A 496 20.61 11.32 18.25
N LEU A 497 21.39 12.27 18.74
CA LEU A 497 21.16 13.70 18.47
C LEU A 497 21.43 14.07 17.01
N TYR A 498 22.38 13.43 16.36
CA TYR A 498 22.70 13.64 14.95
C TYR A 498 21.52 13.24 14.07
N LEU A 499 21.02 12.01 14.24
CA LEU A 499 19.86 11.54 13.48
C LEU A 499 18.62 12.40 13.71
N TRP A 500 18.42 12.86 14.96
CA TRP A 500 17.35 13.79 15.30
C TRP A 500 17.49 15.14 14.59
N LYS A 501 18.68 15.77 14.62
CA LYS A 501 18.95 17.02 13.90
C LYS A 501 18.73 16.87 12.40
N THR A 502 19.26 15.80 11.81
CA THR A 502 19.07 15.47 10.39
C THR A 502 17.59 15.31 10.05
N HIS A 503 16.83 14.57 10.85
CA HIS A 503 15.40 14.37 10.60
C HIS A 503 14.61 15.69 10.72
N ASN A 504 14.95 16.56 11.68
CA ASN A 504 14.33 17.88 11.79
C ASN A 504 14.67 18.83 10.64
N HIS A 505 15.88 18.75 10.09
CA HIS A 505 16.22 19.50 8.88
C HIS A 505 15.41 18.99 7.67
N VAL A 506 15.21 17.67 7.55
CA VAL A 506 14.30 17.09 6.55
C VAL A 506 12.86 17.57 6.76
N ASN A 507 12.36 17.59 8.01
CA ASN A 507 11.02 18.11 8.32
C ASN A 507 10.88 19.57 7.89
N PHE A 508 11.87 20.41 8.20
CA PHE A 508 11.89 21.81 7.77
C PHE A 508 11.82 21.93 6.24
N ARG A 509 12.71 21.22 5.52
CA ARG A 509 12.76 21.25 4.05
C ARG A 509 11.42 20.83 3.43
N LEU A 510 10.81 19.76 3.94
CA LEU A 510 9.53 19.26 3.44
C LEU A 510 8.38 20.22 3.74
N HIS A 511 8.37 20.87 4.91
CA HIS A 511 7.34 21.84 5.28
C HIS A 511 7.38 23.11 4.39
N GLN A 512 8.58 23.57 4.04
CA GLN A 512 8.76 24.81 3.28
C GLN A 512 8.42 24.71 1.79
N PHE A 513 8.14 23.50 1.26
CA PHE A 513 7.93 23.30 -0.16
C PHE A 513 6.51 23.74 -0.57
N PRO A 514 6.33 24.81 -1.39
CA PRO A 514 5.00 25.30 -1.73
C PRO A 514 4.19 24.26 -2.52
N GLY A 515 2.95 23.99 -2.09
CA GLY A 515 2.10 22.98 -2.73
C GLY A 515 2.44 21.53 -2.41
N ASN A 516 3.17 21.28 -1.30
CA ASN A 516 3.57 19.93 -0.90
C ASN A 516 2.35 19.02 -0.59
N ARG A 517 2.00 18.16 -1.55
CA ARG A 517 0.97 17.12 -1.39
C ARG A 517 1.45 15.86 -0.65
N THR A 518 2.74 15.78 -0.29
CA THR A 518 3.35 14.66 0.46
C THR A 518 3.37 14.89 1.96
N GLU A 519 3.12 16.13 2.41
CA GLU A 519 2.84 16.43 3.80
C GLU A 519 1.40 16.04 4.10
N ASP A 520 1.24 15.19 5.10
CA ASP A 520 -0.07 14.80 5.60
C ASP A 520 -0.66 15.95 6.42
N PRO A 521 -1.81 16.53 6.04
CA PRO A 521 -2.39 17.63 6.79
C PRO A 521 -2.80 17.25 8.22
N ASP A 522 -3.05 15.97 8.49
CA ASP A 522 -3.32 15.47 9.83
C ASP A 522 -2.03 15.24 10.63
N HIS A 523 -0.87 15.20 9.96
CA HIS A 523 0.45 15.03 10.57
C HIS A 523 1.48 16.00 9.94
N PRO A 524 1.29 17.32 10.12
CA PRO A 524 2.18 18.33 9.54
C PRO A 524 3.61 18.14 10.05
N LYS A 525 4.58 18.44 9.18
CA LYS A 525 6.00 18.40 9.51
C LYS A 525 6.31 19.49 10.50
N ILE A 526 6.56 19.10 11.73
CA ILE A 526 7.01 19.99 12.79
C ILE A 526 8.51 19.84 13.03
N GLN A 527 9.07 20.83 13.69
CA GLN A 527 10.32 20.64 14.41
C GLN A 527 10.01 19.81 15.67
N PHE A 528 10.42 18.54 15.65
CA PHE A 528 10.08 17.53 16.65
C PHE A 528 11.12 17.51 17.80
N PRO A 529 10.72 17.27 19.06
CA PRO A 529 9.32 17.23 19.52
C PRO A 529 8.71 18.61 19.58
N SER A 530 7.38 18.69 19.59
CA SER A 530 6.68 19.96 19.83
C SER A 530 6.93 20.47 21.26
N ASN A 531 6.82 21.78 21.46
CA ASN A 531 6.86 22.39 22.78
C ASN A 531 5.76 21.86 23.72
N SER A 532 4.59 21.48 23.19
CA SER A 532 3.52 20.87 24.00
C SER A 532 3.91 19.51 24.56
N HIS A 533 4.67 18.70 23.82
CA HIS A 533 5.07 17.36 24.25
C HIS A 533 6.37 17.35 25.06
N CYS A 534 7.28 18.29 24.78
CA CYS A 534 8.51 18.43 25.54
C CYS A 534 8.84 19.90 25.85
N PRO A 535 8.16 20.53 26.82
CA PRO A 535 8.47 21.91 27.20
C PRO A 535 9.92 22.10 27.64
N GLN A 536 10.46 21.13 28.35
CA GLN A 536 11.86 21.13 28.81
C GLN A 536 12.89 21.00 27.67
N CYS A 537 12.47 20.59 26.47
CA CYS A 537 13.33 20.53 25.28
C CYS A 537 13.67 21.92 24.73
N TYR A 538 13.02 22.98 25.23
CA TYR A 538 13.22 24.35 24.80
C TYR A 538 13.81 25.19 25.94
N THR A 539 14.76 26.06 25.63
CA THR A 539 15.23 27.11 26.53
C THR A 539 14.22 28.24 26.61
N SER A 540 14.41 29.17 27.55
CA SER A 540 13.57 30.38 27.65
C SER A 540 13.66 31.28 26.40
N SER A 541 14.72 31.18 25.60
CA SER A 541 14.88 31.87 24.31
C SER A 541 14.19 31.15 23.15
N GLY A 542 13.66 29.93 23.36
CA GLY A 542 13.07 29.09 22.32
C GLY A 542 14.08 28.21 21.58
N ASP A 543 15.34 28.20 21.98
CA ASP A 543 16.38 27.33 21.42
C ASP A 543 16.29 25.90 21.97
N TRP A 544 16.93 24.94 21.31
CA TRP A 544 16.96 23.56 21.77
C TRP A 544 17.83 23.34 23.01
N ASN A 545 17.23 22.80 24.07
CA ASN A 545 17.94 22.17 25.16
C ASN A 545 18.27 20.71 24.79
N GLN A 546 19.45 20.49 24.21
CA GLN A 546 19.85 19.17 23.69
C GLN A 546 19.89 18.07 24.75
N THR A 547 20.17 18.39 26.01
CA THR A 547 20.15 17.42 27.12
C THR A 547 18.73 16.89 27.35
N SER A 548 17.76 17.79 27.40
CA SER A 548 16.35 17.44 27.54
C SER A 548 15.81 16.71 26.31
N VAL A 549 16.20 17.14 25.10
CA VAL A 549 15.87 16.46 23.84
C VAL A 549 16.39 15.03 23.87
N LEU A 550 17.66 14.82 24.21
CA LEU A 550 18.25 13.48 24.31
C LEU A 550 17.47 12.59 25.29
N SER A 551 17.15 13.13 26.47
CA SER A 551 16.35 12.39 27.47
C SER A 551 14.96 12.02 26.95
N TYR A 552 14.33 12.93 26.21
CA TYR A 552 13.01 12.71 25.61
C TYR A 552 13.06 11.64 24.50
N LEU A 553 14.03 11.72 23.58
CA LEU A 553 14.23 10.72 22.53
C LEU A 553 14.48 9.32 23.11
N LYS A 554 15.37 9.21 24.11
CA LYS A 554 15.60 7.94 24.81
C LYS A 554 14.32 7.40 25.46
N THR A 555 13.44 8.28 25.94
CA THR A 555 12.18 7.88 26.56
C THR A 555 11.19 7.32 25.54
N ILE A 556 11.03 7.96 24.39
CA ILE A 556 10.07 7.52 23.35
C ILE A 556 10.53 6.22 22.72
N TYR A 557 11.77 6.21 22.23
CA TYR A 557 12.27 5.09 21.43
C TYR A 557 12.67 3.86 22.25
N SER A 558 12.63 3.94 23.59
CA SER A 558 12.72 2.76 24.47
C SER A 558 11.35 2.21 24.92
N LYS A 559 10.27 2.98 24.74
CA LYS A 559 8.91 2.61 25.15
C LYS A 559 8.12 2.12 23.94
N ILE A 560 8.13 0.82 23.75
CA ILE A 560 7.48 0.19 22.61
C ILE A 560 6.12 -0.34 23.02
N SER A 561 5.10 0.07 22.28
CA SER A 561 3.74 -0.41 22.43
C SER A 561 3.57 -1.71 21.64
N TYR A 562 3.39 -2.80 22.35
CA TYR A 562 3.11 -4.14 21.80
C TYR A 562 1.61 -4.38 21.61
N LYS A 563 0.78 -3.33 21.45
CA LYS A 563 -0.66 -3.49 21.23
C LYS A 563 -0.90 -4.18 19.88
N ALA A 564 -0.78 -5.50 19.87
CA ALA A 564 -1.43 -6.36 18.91
C ALA A 564 -2.94 -6.20 19.14
N VAL A 565 -3.73 -6.17 18.08
CA VAL A 565 -5.19 -6.33 18.16
C VAL A 565 -5.47 -7.81 18.52
N SER A 566 -5.03 -8.23 19.70
CA SER A 566 -5.35 -9.52 20.30
C SER A 566 -5.33 -9.37 21.81
N GLU A 567 -6.49 -9.01 22.37
CA GLU A 567 -7.04 -9.44 23.66
C GLU A 567 -8.24 -8.53 24.01
N VAL A 568 -9.29 -8.57 23.18
CA VAL A 568 -10.64 -8.23 23.66
C VAL A 568 -11.22 -9.55 24.16
N HIS A 569 -10.94 -9.90 25.40
CA HIS A 569 -11.60 -11.04 26.04
C HIS A 569 -13.11 -10.75 26.17
N ALA A 570 -13.89 -11.75 25.79
CA ALA A 570 -15.34 -11.73 25.84
C ALA A 570 -15.85 -11.70 27.30
N PHE A 571 -16.82 -10.82 27.53
CA PHE A 571 -17.75 -10.73 28.68
C PHE A 571 -17.17 -10.53 30.10
N THR A 572 -17.45 -9.37 30.69
CA THR A 572 -18.57 -9.18 31.64
C THR A 572 -18.75 -7.69 31.97
N SER A 573 -19.99 -7.33 32.30
CA SER A 573 -20.48 -5.98 32.60
C SER A 573 -19.76 -5.29 33.78
N SER A 574 -18.82 -4.39 33.49
CA SER A 574 -18.49 -3.18 34.28
C SER A 574 -17.44 -2.33 33.52
N PRO A 575 -17.42 -0.98 33.62
CA PRO A 575 -16.45 -0.17 32.91
C PRO A 575 -15.13 -0.17 33.69
N SER A 576 -14.10 -0.85 33.17
CA SER A 576 -12.73 -0.69 33.70
C SER A 576 -11.71 -0.55 32.57
N HIS A 577 -11.03 0.59 32.59
CA HIS A 577 -9.85 0.98 31.83
C HIS A 577 -9.03 -0.15 31.20
N THR A 578 -8.89 -0.07 29.88
CA THR A 578 -7.93 -0.81 29.06
C THR A 578 -6.50 -0.58 29.58
N GLN A 579 -5.92 -1.53 30.31
CA GLN A 579 -4.53 -1.42 30.76
C GLN A 579 -3.57 -1.71 29.60
N THR A 580 -2.86 -0.67 29.16
CA THR A 580 -1.69 -0.78 28.27
C THR A 580 -0.59 -1.54 28.99
N LYS A 581 -0.21 -2.75 28.53
CA LYS A 581 1.00 -3.40 29.04
C LYS A 581 2.23 -2.71 28.43
N ARG A 582 2.87 -1.84 29.22
CA ARG A 582 4.08 -1.10 28.86
C ARG A 582 5.28 -1.86 29.40
N GLU A 583 6.05 -2.52 28.55
CA GLU A 583 7.36 -3.04 28.95
C GLU A 583 8.41 -1.94 28.76
N ILE A 584 8.98 -1.48 29.87
CA ILE A 584 10.13 -0.58 29.87
C ILE A 584 11.35 -1.45 29.62
N LEU A 585 12.04 -1.22 28.50
CA LEU A 585 13.32 -1.85 28.22
C LEU A 585 14.40 -1.23 29.14
N SER A 586 14.42 -1.56 30.45
CA SER A 586 15.55 -1.15 31.29
C SER A 586 15.84 -2.05 32.50
N LYS A 587 17.12 -2.42 32.54
CA LYS A 587 17.97 -2.92 33.64
C LYS A 587 17.70 -4.33 34.18
N ASP A 588 18.62 -5.22 33.80
CA ASP A 588 19.02 -6.39 34.60
C ASP A 588 19.07 -6.05 36.08
N LYS A 589 18.04 -6.48 36.81
CA LYS A 589 18.14 -6.95 38.18
C LYS A 589 17.13 -8.07 38.32
N ASP A 590 17.63 -9.31 38.28
CA ASP A 590 16.89 -10.49 38.72
C ASP A 590 16.25 -10.22 40.09
N PRO A 591 15.00 -10.68 40.27
CA PRO A 591 14.85 -11.85 41.12
C PRO A 591 13.99 -12.93 40.43
N LEU A 592 14.34 -14.20 40.69
CA LEU A 592 13.60 -15.38 40.27
C LEU A 592 12.08 -15.19 40.46
N VAL A 593 11.36 -15.03 39.36
CA VAL A 593 9.92 -15.26 39.30
C VAL A 593 9.74 -16.63 38.65
N ILE A 594 9.25 -17.59 39.43
CA ILE A 594 8.84 -18.90 38.90
C ILE A 594 7.67 -18.64 37.96
N ASP A 595 7.93 -18.76 36.65
CA ASP A 595 6.96 -18.48 35.60
C ASP A 595 5.95 -19.63 35.46
N THR A 596 4.69 -19.37 35.84
CA THR A 596 3.58 -20.33 35.76
C THR A 596 3.02 -20.50 34.34
N ARG A 597 3.63 -19.88 33.31
CA ARG A 597 3.16 -19.96 31.90
C ARG A 597 3.52 -21.26 31.17
N TYR A 598 4.19 -22.21 31.82
CA TYR A 598 4.53 -23.53 31.24
C TYR A 598 3.48 -24.63 31.46
N PHE A 599 2.35 -24.33 32.10
CA PHE A 599 1.28 -25.32 32.31
C PHE A 599 0.16 -25.13 31.30
N ASN A 600 0.07 -26.00 30.28
CA ASN A 600 -1.14 -26.11 29.47
C ASN A 600 -2.31 -26.65 30.33
N SER A 601 -3.56 -26.48 29.90
CA SER A 601 -4.72 -27.03 30.63
C SER A 601 -4.60 -28.56 30.87
N PHE A 602 -3.85 -29.24 30.00
CA PHE A 602 -3.48 -30.64 30.15
C PHE A 602 -2.50 -30.88 31.31
N ASP A 603 -1.50 -30.02 31.50
CA ASP A 603 -0.54 -30.10 32.61
C ASP A 603 -1.19 -29.72 33.95
N ILE A 604 -2.09 -28.72 33.96
CA ILE A 604 -2.89 -28.38 35.15
C ILE A 604 -3.80 -29.56 35.51
N SER A 605 -4.44 -30.19 34.52
CA SER A 605 -5.29 -31.37 34.74
C SER A 605 -4.48 -32.58 35.25
N LEU A 606 -3.27 -32.78 34.73
CA LEU A 606 -2.34 -33.83 35.17
C LEU A 606 -1.86 -33.57 36.60
N CYS A 607 -1.49 -32.33 36.94
CA CYS A 607 -1.08 -31.93 38.28
C CYS A 607 -2.23 -32.11 39.29
N VAL A 608 -3.45 -31.73 38.92
CA VAL A 608 -4.64 -31.92 39.76
C VAL A 608 -4.94 -33.41 39.94
N MET A 609 -4.84 -34.23 38.89
CA MET A 609 -4.96 -35.69 39.01
C MET A 609 -3.88 -36.30 39.92
N LEU A 610 -2.61 -35.91 39.75
CA LEU A 610 -1.50 -36.37 40.60
C LEU A 610 -1.69 -35.93 42.06
N TYR A 611 -2.24 -34.74 42.28
CA TYR A 611 -2.57 -34.25 43.62
C TYR A 611 -3.68 -35.08 44.28
N PHE A 612 -4.76 -35.40 43.56
CA PHE A 612 -5.83 -36.25 44.09
C PHE A 612 -5.38 -37.70 44.32
N VAL A 613 -4.54 -38.25 43.44
CA VAL A 613 -3.97 -39.60 43.61
C VAL A 613 -3.04 -39.65 44.83
N SER A 614 -2.16 -38.67 44.99
CA SER A 614 -1.25 -38.60 46.15
C SER A 614 -1.99 -38.36 47.47
N ALA A 615 -3.01 -37.51 47.48
CA ALA A 615 -3.90 -37.33 48.63
C ALA A 615 -4.64 -38.64 48.96
N GLY A 616 -5.14 -39.36 47.95
CA GLY A 616 -5.77 -40.67 48.13
C GLY A 616 -4.83 -41.71 48.76
N ILE A 617 -3.59 -41.79 48.29
CA ILE A 617 -2.56 -42.67 48.86
C ILE A 617 -2.27 -42.31 50.31
N LEU A 618 -2.12 -41.03 50.63
CA LEU A 618 -1.88 -40.56 52.01
C LEU A 618 -3.05 -40.88 52.94
N ILE A 619 -4.29 -40.73 52.47
CA ILE A 619 -5.49 -41.13 53.22
C ILE A 619 -5.50 -42.64 53.46
N LEU A 620 -5.18 -43.46 52.46
CA LEU A 620 -5.08 -44.91 52.61
C LEU A 620 -3.97 -45.34 53.59
N VAL A 621 -2.83 -44.65 53.56
CA VAL A 621 -1.73 -44.87 54.51
C VAL A 621 -2.13 -44.46 55.92
N ALA A 622 -2.81 -43.32 56.08
CA ALA A 622 -3.33 -42.85 57.36
C ALA A 622 -4.41 -43.80 57.92
N LEU A 623 -5.34 -44.27 57.09
CA LEU A 623 -6.32 -45.29 57.45
C LEU A 623 -5.63 -46.59 57.86
N LYS A 624 -4.60 -47.04 57.13
CA LYS A 624 -3.80 -48.22 57.50
C LYS A 624 -3.06 -48.03 58.84
N PHE A 625 -2.59 -46.82 59.13
CA PHE A 625 -1.95 -46.48 60.41
C PHE A 625 -2.96 -46.42 61.56
N CYS A 626 -4.15 -45.84 61.34
CA CYS A 626 -5.24 -45.79 62.31
C CYS A 626 -5.80 -47.20 62.60
N LEU A 627 -5.98 -48.03 61.58
CA LEU A 627 -6.40 -49.43 61.71
C LEU A 627 -5.31 -50.33 62.31
N ARG A 628 -4.01 -49.97 62.17
CA ARG A 628 -2.93 -50.61 62.93
C ARG A 628 -2.84 -50.14 64.39
N LYS A 629 -3.22 -48.89 64.67
CA LYS A 629 -3.19 -48.33 66.04
C LYS A 629 -4.28 -48.91 66.93
N THR A 630 -5.39 -49.39 66.37
CA THR A 630 -6.44 -50.11 67.13
C THR A 630 -6.03 -51.52 67.57
N HIS A 631 -4.91 -52.08 67.07
CA HIS A 631 -4.41 -53.40 67.47
C HIS A 631 -3.25 -53.40 68.49
N ARG A 632 -2.89 -52.25 69.08
CA ARG A 632 -1.93 -52.20 70.20
C ARG A 632 -2.42 -51.31 71.35
N LYS A 633 -3.42 -51.80 72.10
CA LYS A 633 -3.48 -51.56 73.55
C LYS A 633 -3.04 -52.86 74.25
N LYS A 634 -1.75 -52.98 74.57
CA LYS A 634 -1.32 -53.84 75.68
C LYS A 634 -1.41 -52.99 76.94
N ASN A 635 -2.30 -53.39 77.85
CA ASN A 635 -2.42 -52.83 79.19
C ASN A 635 -1.11 -53.10 79.94
N PHE A 636 -0.42 -52.05 80.39
CA PHE A 636 0.56 -52.20 81.48
C PHE A 636 -0.16 -51.86 82.78
N ILE A 637 -0.45 -52.92 83.53
CA ILE A 637 -0.87 -52.88 84.93
C ILE A 637 0.38 -52.47 85.73
N TYR A 638 0.25 -51.41 86.54
CA TYR A 638 1.19 -51.16 87.63
C TYR A 638 0.90 -52.19 88.72
N ASP A 639 1.83 -53.10 88.93
CA ASP A 639 1.81 -53.98 90.10
C ASP A 639 2.53 -53.26 91.24
N VAL A 640 1.82 -53.18 92.36
CA VAL A 640 2.21 -52.54 93.60
C VAL A 640 2.61 -53.67 94.55
N LEU A 641 3.84 -53.60 95.08
CA LEU A 641 4.43 -54.37 96.20
C LEU A 641 5.40 -55.50 95.81
N GLY A 642 6.59 -55.43 96.42
CA GLY A 642 7.45 -56.61 96.59
C GLY A 642 8.92 -56.31 96.83
N LYS A 643 9.28 -55.89 98.05
CA LYS A 643 10.66 -55.98 98.57
C LYS A 643 11.11 -57.45 98.64
N ALA A 644 12.32 -57.74 98.17
CA ALA A 644 13.42 -58.44 98.86
C ALA A 644 14.56 -58.68 97.86
#